data_AF-A0A6V1V8T3-F1
#
_entry.id   AF-A0A6V1V8T3-F1
#
_cell.length_a   1.000
_cell.length_b   1.000
_cell.length_c   1.000
_cell.angle_alpha   90.00
_cell.angle_beta   90.00
_cell.angle_gamma   90.00
#
_symmetry.space_group_name_H-M   'P 1'
#
loop_
_entity.id
_entity.type
_entity.pdbx_description
1 polymer ?
#
loop_
_entity_poly.entity_id
_entity_poly.type
_entity_poly.pdbx_seq_one_letter_code
_entity_poly.pdbx_strand_id
1 'polypeptide(L)'
;MRPTGECESERLLPTGGLIMIPDRPSFPNRTKFRQVATAVATLAGIFCFALAWSPKWTKSTSTAAMQLKAAADFDSSSLRFEASNEYTIRDGRPGQHLEWLDNALLAEPYRDTTLSVLNPDSSSEYRWSILHSSGGDEAPDAQQMANELEASYVGPSWSYVFTDAGGVRTVVLQEYIGGLLSSTVSKTLHIRYVRREIRNLLTRERDEFLDVLALHWQVEQAEGEQLYGSRYRSALTLLEYHLEGAGDKTCDHLHDGYGVFAQHAAITILLEQSIQEVNPKLSMPYWDYVQDFEEFQAAGQGFMGFVNGELFSSEYFGATDADGHVQDGRWARLTIPTVADIAAADPEGALLPHNAHGFLRAPWSNNRDPLALRSATLCGEDASAFEYVANCESLEEVTQLGGFQDWLLQSSFRPHGSVHILLGGLLNCAEGWQKAAAAGVPEEPDLKMMRAWNYAYYKNAFRMDLMACDDTDVDGCYCPEYDAMMSDITKADDFLNRLGLARWCTDCDEAQRTAVVDAFCTNGAVAGEASQASSSFMPEFWPIHGTLERLFQLRRLRGGWDDDWDWSAETFSGHYDSCFGHGRNDPILLGKDAFLVRARPFHLGAGGEADRQPSDFTVENFHALLDPLDPASQRLDYIYDNVDWTYCRDSYGYDDLVVHRRKEGES
;
A
#
# COMPACT_ATOMS: atom_id res chain seq x y z
N MET A 1 -28.32 38.14 46.35
CA MET A 1 -27.89 39.20 45.41
C MET A 1 -27.79 38.56 44.03
N ARG A 2 -28.33 39.22 43.01
CA ARG A 2 -28.35 38.88 41.56
C ARG A 2 -26.95 38.54 40.99
N PRO A 3 -26.82 38.05 39.73
CA PRO A 3 -27.63 37.03 39.04
C PRO A 3 -26.79 36.08 38.15
N THR A 4 -27.53 35.15 37.54
CA THR A 4 -27.30 34.33 36.34
C THR A 4 -26.29 34.84 35.29
N GLY A 5 -25.42 33.94 34.84
CA GLY A 5 -24.70 34.03 33.56
C GLY A 5 -24.94 32.74 32.78
N GLU A 6 -25.69 32.86 31.69
CA GLU A 6 -25.91 31.85 30.67
C GLU A 6 -24.58 31.59 29.93
N CYS A 7 -24.21 30.32 29.74
CA CYS A 7 -23.32 29.90 28.66
C CYS A 7 -24.20 29.20 27.63
N GLU A 8 -24.68 29.97 26.66
CA GLU A 8 -25.02 29.43 25.35
C GLU A 8 -23.72 28.96 24.71
N SER A 9 -23.48 27.64 24.69
CA SER A 9 -22.61 27.07 23.67
C SER A 9 -23.48 26.87 22.43
N GLU A 10 -23.34 27.79 21.48
CA GLU A 10 -23.72 27.54 20.09
C GLU A 10 -23.04 26.23 19.67
N ARG A 11 -23.83 25.15 19.60
CA ARG A 11 -23.49 23.99 18.81
C ARG A 11 -23.46 24.46 17.36
N LEU A 12 -22.27 24.81 16.89
CA LEU A 12 -21.96 24.78 15.47
C LEU A 12 -22.21 23.34 15.02
N LEU A 13 -23.35 23.14 14.36
CA LEU A 13 -23.58 21.98 13.52
C LEU A 13 -22.44 21.95 12.49
N PRO A 14 -21.78 20.81 12.24
CA PRO A 14 -20.77 20.73 11.20
C PRO A 14 -21.48 20.92 9.86
N THR A 15 -21.23 22.06 9.23
CA THR A 15 -21.66 22.34 7.87
C THR A 15 -20.90 21.41 6.94
N GLY A 16 -21.59 20.38 6.44
CA GLY A 16 -21.29 19.68 5.20
C GLY A 16 -20.09 18.73 5.26
N GLY A 17 -20.37 17.45 5.00
CA GLY A 17 -19.39 16.39 4.78
C GLY A 17 -18.46 16.59 3.60
N LEU A 18 -17.53 17.53 3.72
CA LEU A 18 -16.32 17.49 2.94
C LEU A 18 -15.45 16.35 3.49
N ILE A 19 -14.87 15.54 2.57
CA ILE A 19 -13.55 14.96 2.80
C ILE A 19 -12.73 16.07 3.44
N MET A 20 -12.15 15.83 4.62
CA MET A 20 -11.18 16.77 5.19
C MET A 20 -10.05 16.88 4.17
N ILE A 21 -10.19 17.83 3.24
CA ILE A 21 -9.08 18.38 2.51
C ILE A 21 -8.50 19.28 3.58
N PRO A 22 -7.45 18.83 4.29
CA PRO A 22 -6.91 19.62 5.37
C PRO A 22 -6.63 21.00 4.78
N ASP A 23 -7.13 22.05 5.43
CA ASP A 23 -6.62 23.38 5.17
C ASP A 23 -5.11 23.25 5.16
N ARG A 24 -4.44 23.73 4.10
CA ARG A 24 -2.97 23.73 4.03
C ARG A 24 -2.46 24.17 5.40
N PRO A 25 -1.75 23.34 6.17
CA PRO A 25 -1.19 23.81 7.42
C PRO A 25 -0.35 25.02 7.05
N SER A 26 -0.59 26.15 7.72
CA SER A 26 0.15 27.37 7.49
C SER A 26 1.58 27.14 8.02
N PHE A 27 2.40 26.43 7.24
CA PHE A 27 3.79 26.20 7.60
C PHE A 27 4.56 27.51 7.43
N PRO A 28 5.44 27.85 8.39
CA PRO A 28 6.19 29.08 8.33
C PRO A 28 7.16 29.07 7.14
N ASN A 29 6.80 29.86 6.11
CA ASN A 29 7.68 30.48 5.12
C ASN A 29 8.61 29.55 4.31
N ARG A 30 8.14 29.17 3.11
CA ARG A 30 8.91 28.60 1.96
C ARG A 30 10.08 29.48 1.47
N THR A 31 10.40 30.60 2.13
CA THR A 31 11.42 31.57 1.71
C THR A 31 12.85 31.20 2.08
N LYS A 32 13.09 30.24 2.99
CA LYS A 32 14.47 29.89 3.39
C LYS A 32 15.23 28.96 2.44
N PHE A 33 14.54 28.21 1.56
CA PHE A 33 15.22 27.26 0.68
C PHE A 33 15.64 27.82 -0.69
N ARG A 34 15.04 28.93 -1.16
CA ARG A 34 15.47 29.59 -2.41
C ARG A 34 16.82 30.30 -2.32
N GLN A 35 17.37 30.53 -1.12
CA GLN A 35 18.64 31.27 -0.96
C GLN A 35 19.90 30.41 -1.06
N VAL A 36 19.81 29.08 -1.02
CA VAL A 36 21.00 28.21 -1.12
C VAL A 36 21.35 27.85 -2.57
N ALA A 37 20.37 27.86 -3.48
CA ALA A 37 20.60 27.51 -4.89
C ALA A 37 21.12 28.67 -5.78
N THR A 38 21.16 29.92 -5.28
CA THR A 38 21.50 31.11 -6.11
C THR A 38 22.91 31.66 -5.85
N ALA A 39 23.83 30.88 -5.26
CA ALA A 39 25.17 31.35 -4.87
C ALA A 39 26.35 30.69 -5.60
N VAL A 40 26.15 29.94 -6.70
CA VAL A 40 27.27 29.31 -7.44
C VAL A 40 27.37 29.69 -8.92
N ALA A 41 26.40 30.40 -9.50
CA ALA A 41 26.44 30.75 -10.92
C ALA A 41 26.95 32.18 -11.20
N THR A 42 28.20 32.49 -10.85
CA THR A 42 28.95 33.57 -11.51
C THR A 42 30.44 33.31 -11.41
N LEU A 43 31.05 32.74 -12.47
CA LEU A 43 32.36 33.12 -13.02
C LEU A 43 32.78 32.16 -14.18
N ALA A 44 32.96 32.77 -15.36
CA ALA A 44 33.65 32.29 -16.58
C ALA A 44 33.06 31.06 -17.31
N GLY A 45 32.90 31.02 -18.64
CA GLY A 45 33.44 31.84 -19.73
C GLY A 45 33.79 30.93 -20.91
N ILE A 46 32.94 30.95 -21.95
CA ILE A 46 33.20 30.71 -23.39
C ILE A 46 34.24 29.62 -23.76
N PHE A 47 33.78 28.49 -24.33
CA PHE A 47 34.40 27.86 -25.50
C PHE A 47 33.40 26.98 -26.26
N CYS A 48 33.23 27.25 -27.56
CA CYS A 48 32.46 26.42 -28.49
C CYS A 48 33.19 25.10 -28.79
N PHE A 49 32.47 23.98 -28.83
CA PHE A 49 32.67 22.91 -29.81
C PHE A 49 31.40 22.04 -29.90
N ALA A 50 30.87 21.92 -31.12
CA ALA A 50 29.89 20.92 -31.47
C ALA A 50 30.56 19.54 -31.51
N LEU A 51 29.95 18.51 -30.93
CA LEU A 51 30.10 17.11 -31.32
C LEU A 51 28.99 16.28 -30.65
N ALA A 52 28.29 15.51 -31.47
CA ALA A 52 27.26 14.56 -31.08
C ALA A 52 27.82 13.51 -30.10
N TRP A 53 27.20 13.37 -28.94
CA TRP A 53 27.45 12.27 -28.01
C TRP A 53 26.12 11.77 -27.44
N SER A 54 25.75 10.56 -27.84
CA SER A 54 24.75 9.73 -27.19
C SER A 54 25.24 9.34 -25.78
N PRO A 55 24.45 9.50 -24.71
CA PRO A 55 24.81 8.90 -23.44
C PRO A 55 24.45 7.42 -23.50
N LYS A 56 25.44 6.57 -23.82
CA LYS A 56 25.40 5.19 -23.34
C LYS A 56 25.49 5.29 -21.82
N TRP A 57 24.41 4.96 -21.14
CA TRP A 57 24.44 4.57 -19.73
C TRP A 57 25.44 3.41 -19.59
N THR A 58 26.67 3.73 -19.20
CA THR A 58 27.54 2.73 -18.61
C THR A 58 26.93 2.42 -17.26
N LYS A 59 26.37 1.20 -17.11
CA LYS A 59 26.14 0.60 -15.80
C LYS A 59 27.43 0.77 -15.01
N SER A 60 27.41 1.71 -14.07
CA SER A 60 28.37 1.74 -12.98
C SER A 60 28.07 0.47 -12.19
N THR A 61 28.76 -0.62 -12.50
CA THR A 61 28.98 -1.67 -11.53
C THR A 61 29.80 -1.03 -10.41
N SER A 62 29.11 -0.39 -9.47
CA SER A 62 29.64 -0.32 -8.13
C SER A 62 29.75 -1.79 -7.71
N THR A 63 30.95 -2.33 -7.78
CA THR A 63 31.34 -3.39 -6.87
C THR A 63 30.98 -2.87 -5.49
N ALA A 64 29.84 -3.32 -4.97
CA ALA A 64 29.52 -3.22 -3.56
C ALA A 64 30.72 -3.86 -2.86
N ALA A 65 31.63 -3.01 -2.39
CA ALA A 65 32.64 -3.43 -1.45
C ALA A 65 31.84 -3.83 -0.21
N MET A 66 31.59 -5.13 -0.11
CA MET A 66 31.12 -5.83 1.07
C MET A 66 32.00 -5.36 2.23
N GLN A 67 31.55 -4.32 2.95
CA GLN A 67 32.19 -3.86 4.16
C GLN A 67 31.84 -4.87 5.25
N LEU A 68 32.53 -6.00 5.23
CA LEU A 68 32.78 -6.82 6.40
C LEU A 68 33.52 -5.94 7.41
N LYS A 69 32.76 -5.29 8.28
CA LYS A 69 33.29 -4.58 9.44
C LYS A 69 33.71 -5.62 10.47
N ALA A 70 34.83 -6.28 10.21
CA ALA A 70 35.49 -7.19 11.13
C ALA A 70 36.83 -6.58 11.56
N ALA A 71 36.86 -6.03 12.79
CA ALA A 71 38.03 -6.02 13.68
C ALA A 71 37.71 -5.20 14.95
N ALA A 72 36.98 -5.80 15.87
CA ALA A 72 37.06 -5.46 17.29
C ALA A 72 36.93 -6.77 18.07
N ASP A 73 37.98 -7.13 18.81
CA ASP A 73 38.09 -8.29 19.72
C ASP A 73 37.29 -9.55 19.35
N PHE A 74 37.79 -10.31 18.38
CA PHE A 74 37.32 -11.69 18.15
C PHE A 74 37.88 -12.59 19.25
N ASP A 75 37.06 -12.90 20.25
CA ASP A 75 37.23 -14.12 21.05
C ASP A 75 37.12 -15.32 20.10
N SER A 76 38.27 -15.83 19.67
CA SER A 76 38.41 -16.90 18.67
C SER A 76 37.97 -18.28 19.17
N SER A 77 37.20 -18.35 20.26
CA SER A 77 36.90 -19.60 20.98
C SER A 77 35.42 -19.95 21.10
N SER A 78 34.50 -19.08 20.67
CA SER A 78 33.07 -19.37 20.73
C SER A 78 32.54 -20.02 19.45
N LEU A 79 31.96 -21.22 19.59
CA LEU A 79 31.17 -21.91 18.56
C LEU A 79 30.02 -21.01 18.11
N ARG A 80 29.94 -20.72 16.81
CA ARG A 80 28.91 -19.84 16.24
C ARG A 80 28.38 -20.41 14.93
N PHE A 81 27.17 -20.02 14.60
CA PHE A 81 26.53 -20.39 13.36
C PHE A 81 25.55 -19.32 12.86
N GLU A 82 25.22 -19.43 11.58
CA GLU A 82 24.27 -18.59 10.87
C GLU A 82 23.26 -19.43 10.07
N ALA A 83 22.18 -18.79 9.67
CA ALA A 83 21.21 -19.30 8.71
C ALA A 83 21.23 -18.37 7.49
N SER A 84 21.30 -18.94 6.28
CA SER A 84 21.28 -18.18 5.05
C SER A 84 20.50 -18.88 3.95
N ASN A 85 19.86 -18.08 3.11
CA ASN A 85 19.34 -18.48 1.81
C ASN A 85 19.93 -17.57 0.71
N GLU A 86 19.53 -17.78 -0.54
CA GLU A 86 20.06 -17.02 -1.68
C GLU A 86 19.89 -15.50 -1.54
N TYR A 87 18.75 -15.03 -1.02
CA TYR A 87 18.54 -13.60 -0.75
C TYR A 87 19.47 -13.08 0.33
N THR A 88 19.61 -13.80 1.44
CA THR A 88 20.50 -13.33 2.52
C THR A 88 21.97 -13.28 2.09
N ILE A 89 22.39 -14.14 1.15
CA ILE A 89 23.73 -14.12 0.57
C ILE A 89 23.89 -12.92 -0.35
N ARG A 90 22.87 -12.60 -1.15
CA ARG A 90 22.90 -11.52 -2.15
C ARG A 90 22.77 -10.13 -1.50
N ASP A 91 21.85 -9.98 -0.56
CA ASP A 91 21.39 -8.67 -0.05
C ASP A 91 21.78 -8.44 1.41
N GLY A 92 22.20 -9.50 2.11
CA GLY A 92 22.38 -9.46 3.56
C GLY A 92 21.10 -9.79 4.32
N ARG A 93 21.12 -9.52 5.61
CA ARG A 93 20.08 -9.96 6.54
C ARG A 93 18.80 -9.10 6.40
N PRO A 94 17.63 -9.70 6.08
CA PRO A 94 16.36 -8.97 6.07
C PRO A 94 15.91 -8.61 7.48
N GLY A 95 15.01 -7.63 7.60
CA GLY A 95 14.44 -7.22 8.89
C GLY A 95 15.49 -6.68 9.86
N GLN A 96 16.57 -6.09 9.34
CA GLN A 96 17.72 -5.62 10.13
C GLN A 96 17.38 -4.59 11.22
N HIS A 97 16.16 -4.05 11.21
CA HIS A 97 15.65 -3.06 12.16
C HIS A 97 14.83 -3.68 13.28
N LEU A 98 14.50 -4.97 13.20
CA LEU A 98 13.72 -5.69 14.19
C LEU A 98 14.66 -6.16 15.31
N GLU A 99 14.63 -5.51 16.46
CA GLU A 99 15.56 -5.79 17.58
C GLU A 99 15.48 -7.25 18.05
N TRP A 100 14.30 -7.85 18.02
CA TRP A 100 14.11 -9.26 18.37
C TRP A 100 14.80 -10.24 17.40
N LEU A 101 15.20 -9.78 16.21
CA LEU A 101 16.05 -10.56 15.31
C LEU A 101 17.54 -10.45 15.69
N ASP A 102 18.02 -9.45 16.43
CA ASP A 102 19.46 -9.23 16.61
C ASP A 102 20.21 -10.48 17.09
N ASN A 103 19.59 -11.29 17.97
CA ASN A 103 20.15 -12.56 18.48
C ASN A 103 19.46 -13.83 17.96
N ALA A 104 18.45 -13.70 17.10
CA ALA A 104 17.74 -14.83 16.51
C ALA A 104 18.22 -15.10 15.08
N LEU A 105 17.80 -16.23 14.53
CA LEU A 105 17.93 -16.58 13.12
C LEU A 105 16.59 -16.35 12.42
N LEU A 106 16.66 -16.18 11.10
CA LEU A 106 15.48 -16.12 10.24
C LEU A 106 15.60 -17.19 9.15
N ALA A 107 14.51 -17.92 8.95
CA ALA A 107 14.28 -18.75 7.78
C ALA A 107 13.01 -18.28 7.08
N GLU A 108 12.94 -18.48 5.77
CA GLU A 108 11.71 -18.31 5.03
C GLU A 108 11.06 -19.69 4.78
N PRO A 109 9.73 -19.81 4.93
CA PRO A 109 9.04 -21.06 4.70
C PRO A 109 9.13 -21.48 3.22
N TYR A 110 9.19 -22.78 2.99
CA TYR A 110 9.28 -23.44 1.69
C TYR A 110 10.50 -23.02 0.85
N ARG A 111 11.54 -22.49 1.49
CA ARG A 111 12.82 -22.12 0.88
C ARG A 111 13.97 -22.88 1.53
N ASP A 112 14.96 -23.22 0.72
CA ASP A 112 16.20 -23.79 1.22
C ASP A 112 16.88 -22.80 2.18
N THR A 113 17.00 -23.21 3.44
CA THR A 113 17.77 -22.50 4.47
C THR A 113 19.01 -23.31 4.77
N THR A 114 20.17 -22.69 4.59
CA THR A 114 21.47 -23.29 4.89
C THR A 114 21.94 -22.83 6.26
N LEU A 115 21.99 -23.77 7.21
CA LEU A 115 22.62 -23.61 8.51
C LEU A 115 24.12 -23.91 8.38
N SER A 116 24.98 -22.98 8.76
CA SER A 116 26.44 -23.14 8.59
C SER A 116 27.22 -22.75 9.84
N VAL A 117 28.18 -23.59 10.21
CA VAL A 117 29.16 -23.27 11.26
C VAL A 117 30.08 -22.16 10.77
N LEU A 118 30.28 -21.13 11.58
CA LEU A 118 31.22 -20.07 11.27
C LEU A 118 32.63 -20.52 11.65
N ASN A 119 33.54 -20.56 10.65
CA ASN A 119 34.93 -21.02 10.79
C ASN A 119 35.05 -22.47 11.33
N PRO A 120 34.52 -23.48 10.62
CA PRO A 120 34.54 -24.87 11.10
C PRO A 120 35.98 -25.41 11.20
N ASP A 121 36.26 -26.14 12.29
CA ASP A 121 37.48 -26.93 12.45
C ASP A 121 37.32 -28.29 11.78
N SER A 122 38.24 -28.62 10.88
CA SER A 122 38.30 -29.91 10.18
C SER A 122 38.46 -31.14 11.09
N SER A 123 38.90 -30.93 12.34
CA SER A 123 39.06 -31.99 13.35
C SER A 123 37.83 -32.17 14.25
N SER A 124 36.85 -31.27 14.14
CA SER A 124 35.61 -31.30 14.89
C SER A 124 34.50 -32.02 14.11
N GLU A 125 33.64 -32.74 14.84
CA GLU A 125 32.35 -33.21 14.34
C GLU A 125 31.24 -32.26 14.83
N TYR A 126 30.40 -31.79 13.92
CA TYR A 126 29.31 -30.87 14.22
C TYR A 126 27.97 -31.59 14.12
N ARG A 127 27.15 -31.51 15.17
CA ARG A 127 25.80 -32.10 15.22
C ARG A 127 24.75 -31.01 15.38
N TRP A 128 23.76 -31.04 14.51
CA TRP A 128 22.64 -30.10 14.49
C TRP A 128 21.38 -30.77 15.02
N SER A 129 20.52 -30.00 15.68
CA SER A 129 19.16 -30.39 16.03
C SER A 129 18.22 -29.20 15.88
N ILE A 130 17.07 -29.42 15.25
CA ILE A 130 15.96 -28.45 15.19
C ILE A 130 14.86 -28.96 16.12
N LEU A 131 14.40 -28.11 17.02
CA LEU A 131 13.37 -28.43 18.01
C LEU A 131 12.12 -27.54 17.82
N HIS A 132 10.93 -28.12 18.04
CA HIS A 132 9.64 -27.42 17.91
C HIS A 132 9.35 -26.35 18.97
N SER A 133 10.06 -26.32 20.11
CA SER A 133 9.73 -25.38 21.19
C SER A 133 10.15 -23.94 20.95
N SER A 134 9.24 -23.05 21.34
CA SER A 134 9.46 -21.64 21.57
C SER A 134 9.73 -21.41 23.06
N GLY A 135 10.91 -20.91 23.41
CA GLY A 135 11.06 -20.18 24.66
C GLY A 135 12.22 -20.64 25.53
N GLY A 136 13.37 -20.00 25.29
CA GLY A 136 14.49 -19.99 26.20
C GLY A 136 15.80 -19.79 25.44
N ASP A 137 16.57 -18.77 25.81
CA ASP A 137 18.00 -18.70 25.44
C ASP A 137 18.82 -19.79 26.14
N GLU A 138 18.20 -20.55 27.06
CA GLU A 138 18.81 -21.68 27.73
C GLU A 138 18.89 -22.90 26.79
N ALA A 139 20.01 -23.60 26.85
CA ALA A 139 20.17 -24.84 26.11
C ALA A 139 19.13 -25.87 26.60
N PRO A 140 18.38 -26.51 25.68
CA PRO A 140 17.34 -27.46 26.04
C PRO A 140 17.95 -28.67 26.76
N ASP A 141 17.25 -29.20 27.76
CA ASP A 141 17.69 -30.41 28.45
C ASP A 141 17.53 -31.67 27.57
N ALA A 142 18.11 -32.79 28.01
CA ALA A 142 18.06 -34.03 27.24
C ALA A 142 16.63 -34.57 27.00
N GLN A 143 15.70 -34.26 27.92
CA GLN A 143 14.31 -34.70 27.81
C GLN A 143 13.54 -33.83 26.81
N GLN A 144 13.77 -32.51 26.79
CA GLN A 144 13.25 -31.57 25.80
C GLN A 144 13.78 -31.94 24.41
N MET A 145 15.08 -32.14 24.27
CA MET A 145 15.67 -32.61 23.00
C MET A 145 15.01 -33.89 22.50
N ALA A 146 14.71 -34.86 23.38
CA ALA A 146 14.08 -36.11 22.96
C ALA A 146 12.61 -35.95 22.55
N ASN A 147 11.89 -35.03 23.18
CA ASN A 147 10.44 -34.85 22.95
C ASN A 147 10.12 -33.91 21.78
N GLU A 148 11.03 -32.99 21.46
CA GLU A 148 10.75 -31.87 20.55
C GLU A 148 11.57 -31.93 19.26
N LEU A 149 12.40 -32.95 19.08
CA LEU A 149 13.25 -33.11 17.89
C LEU A 149 12.41 -33.21 16.62
N GLU A 150 12.52 -32.18 15.78
CA GLU A 150 11.98 -32.18 14.43
C GLU A 150 12.95 -32.86 13.47
N ALA A 151 14.22 -32.46 13.51
CA ALA A 151 15.25 -32.95 12.59
C ALA A 151 16.66 -32.86 13.18
N SER A 152 17.58 -33.70 12.70
CA SER A 152 19.00 -33.67 13.07
C SER A 152 19.92 -33.94 11.89
N TYR A 153 21.16 -33.45 11.98
CA TYR A 153 22.16 -33.59 10.92
C TYR A 153 23.58 -33.60 11.49
N VAL A 154 24.53 -34.24 10.79
CA VAL A 154 25.96 -34.26 11.14
C VAL A 154 26.79 -33.69 10.00
N GLY A 155 27.52 -32.61 10.27
CA GLY A 155 28.40 -31.94 9.32
C GLY A 155 28.49 -30.43 9.57
N PRO A 156 29.44 -29.72 8.93
CA PRO A 156 29.67 -28.30 9.16
C PRO A 156 28.60 -27.38 8.53
N SER A 157 27.75 -27.91 7.65
CA SER A 157 26.69 -27.16 6.99
C SER A 157 25.52 -28.08 6.61
N TRP A 158 24.30 -27.58 6.77
CA TRP A 158 23.05 -28.31 6.57
C TRP A 158 22.03 -27.44 5.82
N SER A 159 21.53 -27.93 4.68
CA SER A 159 20.39 -27.33 3.99
C SER A 159 19.08 -27.99 4.45
N TYR A 160 18.13 -27.17 4.90
CA TYR A 160 16.84 -27.59 5.43
C TYR A 160 15.72 -26.69 4.92
N VAL A 161 14.55 -27.27 4.63
CA VAL A 161 13.36 -26.55 4.19
C VAL A 161 12.31 -26.61 5.29
N PHE A 162 11.98 -25.45 5.86
CA PHE A 162 10.87 -25.30 6.80
C PHE A 162 9.57 -25.24 6.02
N THR A 163 8.50 -25.90 6.50
CA THR A 163 7.22 -25.98 5.76
C THR A 163 6.04 -25.35 6.51
N ASP A 164 6.28 -24.73 7.65
CA ASP A 164 5.30 -23.97 8.41
C ASP A 164 5.70 -22.50 8.48
N ALA A 165 4.81 -21.61 8.07
CA ALA A 165 4.96 -20.17 8.26
C ALA A 165 4.52 -19.77 9.68
N GLY A 166 5.09 -18.69 10.23
CA GLY A 166 4.76 -18.22 11.58
C GLY A 166 5.43 -19.01 12.71
N GLY A 167 6.00 -20.18 12.40
CA GLY A 167 6.69 -21.04 13.35
C GLY A 167 7.90 -20.39 14.00
N VAL A 168 8.20 -20.84 15.21
CA VAL A 168 9.46 -20.57 15.92
C VAL A 168 10.10 -21.92 16.23
N ARG A 169 11.43 -22.01 16.14
CA ARG A 169 12.22 -23.20 16.43
C ARG A 169 13.42 -22.86 17.29
N THR A 170 13.95 -23.87 17.97
CA THR A 170 15.28 -23.80 18.59
C THR A 170 16.25 -24.61 17.74
N VAL A 171 17.31 -23.96 17.23
CA VAL A 171 18.40 -24.63 16.52
C VAL A 171 19.55 -24.83 17.48
N VAL A 172 19.93 -26.08 17.72
CA VAL A 172 21.05 -26.47 18.59
C VAL A 172 22.20 -26.98 17.72
N LEU A 173 23.40 -26.44 17.95
CA LEU A 173 24.64 -26.90 17.37
C LEU A 173 25.58 -27.40 18.47
N GLN A 174 26.05 -28.62 18.33
CA GLN A 174 27.01 -29.26 19.22
C GLN A 174 28.30 -29.57 18.48
N GLU A 175 29.44 -29.19 19.06
CA GLU A 175 30.77 -29.52 18.53
C GLU A 175 31.41 -30.63 19.35
N TYR A 176 31.96 -31.63 18.67
CA TYR A 176 32.66 -32.76 19.27
C TYR A 176 34.11 -32.82 18.79
N ILE A 177 35.06 -32.84 19.73
CA ILE A 177 36.50 -32.99 19.46
C ILE A 177 36.96 -34.32 20.02
N GLY A 178 37.47 -35.21 19.14
CA GLY A 178 37.86 -36.56 19.55
C GLY A 178 36.73 -37.40 20.17
N GLY A 179 35.48 -37.12 19.76
CA GLY A 179 34.26 -37.79 20.28
C GLY A 179 33.74 -37.25 21.62
N LEU A 180 34.40 -36.25 22.21
CA LEU A 180 33.94 -35.58 23.42
C LEU A 180 33.22 -34.28 23.05
N LEU A 181 32.07 -34.03 23.69
CA LEU A 181 31.35 -32.78 23.54
C LEU A 181 32.23 -31.63 24.04
N SER A 182 32.63 -30.76 23.11
CA SER A 182 33.50 -29.61 23.35
C SER A 182 32.67 -28.39 23.71
N SER A 183 31.66 -28.09 22.89
CA SER A 183 30.83 -26.89 23.04
C SER A 183 29.41 -27.13 22.53
N THR A 184 28.45 -26.32 23.00
CA THR A 184 27.06 -26.31 22.56
C THR A 184 26.59 -24.87 22.47
N VAL A 185 25.88 -24.54 21.41
CA VAL A 185 25.24 -23.24 21.22
C VAL A 185 23.84 -23.46 20.67
N SER A 186 22.87 -22.69 21.15
CA SER A 186 21.50 -22.67 20.65
C SER A 186 21.12 -21.27 20.19
N LYS A 187 20.24 -21.19 19.19
CA LYS A 187 19.60 -19.95 18.76
C LYS A 187 18.13 -20.18 18.46
N THR A 188 17.30 -19.19 18.79
CA THR A 188 15.93 -19.09 18.29
C THR A 188 15.97 -18.86 16.78
N LEU A 189 15.10 -19.55 16.05
CA LEU A 189 14.90 -19.40 14.61
C LEU A 189 13.42 -19.05 14.38
N HIS A 190 13.18 -17.88 13.77
CA HIS A 190 11.85 -17.49 13.32
C HIS A 190 11.65 -17.91 11.87
N ILE A 191 10.48 -18.46 11.55
CA ILE A 191 10.10 -18.80 10.19
C ILE A 191 9.07 -17.77 9.74
N ARG A 192 9.46 -16.87 8.84
CA ARG A 192 8.60 -15.79 8.32
C ARG A 192 8.84 -15.62 6.83
N TYR A 193 7.78 -15.35 6.08
CA TYR A 193 7.89 -14.78 4.75
C TYR A 193 8.61 -13.43 4.82
N VAL A 194 9.37 -13.09 3.79
CA VAL A 194 10.00 -11.78 3.67
C VAL A 194 9.41 -11.09 2.44
N ARG A 195 8.65 -10.02 2.67
CA ARG A 195 8.16 -9.12 1.63
C ARG A 195 9.29 -8.22 1.16
N ARG A 196 9.51 -8.16 -0.15
CA ARG A 196 10.64 -7.47 -0.79
C ARG A 196 10.13 -6.51 -1.84
N GLU A 197 10.94 -5.52 -2.17
CA GLU A 197 10.68 -4.67 -3.32
C GLU A 197 10.65 -5.53 -4.59
N ILE A 198 9.63 -5.36 -5.44
CA ILE A 198 9.35 -6.24 -6.57
C ILE A 198 10.50 -6.33 -7.59
N ARG A 199 11.25 -5.25 -7.80
CA ARG A 199 12.45 -5.18 -8.67
C ARG A 199 13.66 -5.85 -8.02
N ASN A 200 13.67 -5.98 -6.70
CA ASN A 200 14.70 -6.69 -5.96
C ASN A 200 14.43 -8.20 -5.92
N LEU A 201 13.30 -8.72 -6.39
CA LEU A 201 13.13 -10.18 -6.46
C LEU A 201 14.18 -10.81 -7.40
N LEU A 202 14.54 -12.08 -7.16
CA LEU A 202 15.27 -12.85 -8.17
C LEU A 202 14.39 -12.96 -9.41
N THR A 203 14.95 -12.78 -10.62
CA THR A 203 14.16 -12.77 -11.87
C THR A 203 13.22 -13.97 -11.98
N ARG A 204 13.71 -15.17 -11.64
CA ARG A 204 12.90 -16.39 -11.64
C ARG A 204 11.70 -16.33 -10.70
N GLU A 205 11.87 -15.72 -9.53
CA GLU A 205 10.82 -15.66 -8.51
C GLU A 205 9.86 -14.50 -8.76
N ARG A 206 10.34 -13.40 -9.35
CA ARG A 206 9.49 -12.35 -9.91
C ARG A 206 8.55 -12.95 -10.95
N ASP A 207 9.09 -13.73 -11.89
CA ASP A 207 8.28 -14.35 -12.94
C ASP A 207 7.31 -15.38 -12.35
N GLU A 208 7.75 -16.24 -11.43
CA GLU A 208 6.87 -17.17 -10.68
C GLU A 208 5.74 -16.41 -9.96
N PHE A 209 6.05 -15.31 -9.28
CA PHE A 209 5.05 -14.48 -8.60
C PHE A 209 4.05 -13.87 -9.57
N LEU A 210 4.51 -13.24 -10.64
CA LEU A 210 3.62 -12.59 -11.61
C LEU A 210 2.79 -13.60 -12.40
N ASP A 211 3.31 -14.79 -12.69
CA ASP A 211 2.58 -15.88 -13.32
C ASP A 211 1.47 -16.41 -12.40
N VAL A 212 1.78 -16.64 -11.12
CA VAL A 212 0.77 -17.04 -10.13
C VAL A 212 -0.25 -15.93 -9.93
N LEU A 213 0.16 -14.66 -9.83
CA LEU A 213 -0.77 -13.55 -9.73
C LEU A 213 -1.73 -13.51 -10.93
N ALA A 214 -1.21 -13.59 -12.16
CA ALA A 214 -2.03 -13.60 -13.38
C ALA A 214 -3.02 -14.77 -13.45
N LEU A 215 -2.69 -15.92 -12.85
CA LEU A 215 -3.58 -17.07 -12.76
C LEU A 215 -4.90 -16.73 -12.06
N HIS A 216 -4.89 -15.81 -11.09
CA HIS A 216 -6.11 -15.43 -10.36
C HIS A 216 -7.14 -14.68 -11.23
N TRP A 217 -6.72 -14.12 -12.37
CA TRP A 217 -7.63 -13.57 -13.39
C TRP A 217 -8.13 -14.61 -14.39
N GLN A 218 -7.51 -15.79 -14.42
CA GLN A 218 -7.81 -16.85 -15.40
C GLN A 218 -8.65 -17.99 -14.81
N VAL A 219 -8.51 -18.25 -13.51
CA VAL A 219 -9.17 -19.35 -12.83
C VAL A 219 -10.27 -18.82 -11.92
N GLU A 220 -11.50 -19.25 -12.18
CA GLU A 220 -12.68 -18.90 -11.41
C GLU A 220 -12.60 -19.40 -9.97
N GLN A 221 -13.36 -18.77 -9.06
CA GLN A 221 -13.32 -19.05 -7.62
C GLN A 221 -13.51 -20.54 -7.29
N ALA A 222 -14.59 -21.16 -7.79
CA ALA A 222 -14.92 -22.54 -7.48
C ALA A 222 -13.89 -23.54 -8.05
N GLU A 223 -13.38 -23.27 -9.26
CA GLU A 223 -12.34 -24.11 -9.87
C GLU A 223 -11.02 -24.00 -9.08
N GLY A 224 -10.60 -22.80 -8.70
CA GLY A 224 -9.35 -22.61 -7.98
C GLY A 224 -9.40 -23.16 -6.56
N GLU A 225 -10.54 -23.10 -5.88
CA GLU A 225 -10.74 -23.80 -4.59
C GLU A 225 -10.60 -25.31 -4.71
N GLN A 226 -11.08 -25.89 -5.83
CA GLN A 226 -10.94 -27.31 -6.11
C GLN A 226 -9.50 -27.70 -6.47
N LEU A 227 -8.78 -26.85 -7.22
CA LEU A 227 -7.43 -27.15 -7.72
C LEU A 227 -6.34 -26.89 -6.69
N TYR A 228 -6.40 -25.76 -5.98
CA TYR A 228 -5.29 -25.26 -5.16
C TYR A 228 -5.58 -25.37 -3.67
N GLY A 229 -6.84 -25.16 -3.26
CA GLY A 229 -7.28 -25.34 -1.88
C GLY A 229 -8.29 -24.29 -1.46
N SER A 230 -8.95 -24.50 -0.31
CA SER A 230 -10.10 -23.70 0.13
C SER A 230 -9.80 -22.23 0.43
N ARG A 231 -8.52 -21.85 0.51
CA ARG A 231 -8.09 -20.45 0.68
C ARG A 231 -7.87 -19.72 -0.63
N TYR A 232 -8.03 -20.38 -1.77
CA TYR A 232 -7.92 -19.74 -3.07
C TYR A 232 -8.97 -18.62 -3.20
N ARG A 233 -8.59 -17.47 -3.75
CA ARG A 233 -9.44 -16.30 -4.04
C ARG A 233 -9.10 -15.79 -5.43
N SER A 234 -10.06 -15.88 -6.34
CA SER A 234 -9.94 -15.30 -7.68
C SER A 234 -9.85 -13.78 -7.62
N ALA A 235 -9.33 -13.16 -8.68
CA ALA A 235 -9.30 -11.71 -8.82
C ALA A 235 -10.72 -11.11 -8.81
N LEU A 236 -11.71 -11.84 -9.31
CA LEU A 236 -13.11 -11.44 -9.26
C LEU A 236 -13.63 -11.37 -7.82
N THR A 237 -13.40 -12.41 -7.01
CA THR A 237 -13.80 -12.42 -5.60
C THR A 237 -13.14 -11.29 -4.80
N LEU A 238 -11.88 -10.98 -5.09
CA LEU A 238 -11.17 -9.85 -4.46
C LEU A 238 -11.68 -8.49 -4.94
N LEU A 239 -12.13 -8.39 -6.21
CA LEU A 239 -12.84 -7.22 -6.73
C LEU A 239 -14.17 -7.03 -6.01
N GLU A 240 -14.97 -8.08 -5.84
CA GLU A 240 -16.26 -8.02 -5.13
C GLU A 240 -16.09 -7.45 -3.71
N TYR A 241 -15.07 -7.93 -2.98
CA TYR A 241 -14.75 -7.45 -1.64
C TYR A 241 -14.44 -5.96 -1.60
N HIS A 242 -13.56 -5.51 -2.49
CA HIS A 242 -13.18 -4.11 -2.55
C HIS A 242 -14.36 -3.23 -3.01
N LEU A 243 -15.12 -3.69 -3.99
CA LEU A 243 -16.21 -2.97 -4.61
C LEU A 243 -17.40 -2.80 -3.66
N GLU A 244 -17.75 -3.82 -2.89
CA GLU A 244 -18.79 -3.74 -1.85
C GLU A 244 -18.40 -2.75 -0.74
N GLY A 245 -17.11 -2.67 -0.37
CA GLY A 245 -16.64 -1.73 0.65
C GLY A 245 -16.49 -0.29 0.16
N ALA A 246 -15.95 -0.08 -1.05
CA ALA A 246 -15.65 1.25 -1.57
C ALA A 246 -16.80 1.86 -2.39
N GLY A 247 -17.57 1.03 -3.08
CA GLY A 247 -18.66 1.43 -3.97
C GLY A 247 -19.99 1.69 -3.26
N ASP A 248 -20.06 1.53 -1.94
CA ASP A 248 -21.30 1.73 -1.17
C ASP A 248 -21.84 3.17 -1.31
N LYS A 249 -23.15 3.27 -1.49
CA LYS A 249 -23.89 4.53 -1.68
C LYS A 249 -23.82 5.42 -0.44
N THR A 250 -23.80 4.81 0.74
CA THR A 250 -23.78 5.52 2.01
C THR A 250 -22.39 6.09 2.28
N CYS A 251 -21.32 5.30 2.24
CA CYS A 251 -19.98 5.84 2.48
C CYS A 251 -18.87 4.96 1.89
N ASP A 252 -17.62 5.36 2.11
CA ASP A 252 -16.45 4.62 1.64
C ASP A 252 -15.82 3.85 2.80
N HIS A 253 -16.17 2.58 2.95
CA HIS A 253 -15.72 1.78 4.09
C HIS A 253 -14.24 1.38 4.03
N LEU A 254 -13.56 1.69 2.92
CA LEU A 254 -12.17 1.29 2.66
C LEU A 254 -11.22 2.48 2.56
N HIS A 255 -11.66 3.69 2.19
CA HIS A 255 -10.74 4.79 1.87
C HIS A 255 -10.90 6.07 2.69
N ASP A 256 -12.09 6.37 3.25
CA ASP A 256 -12.36 7.70 3.83
C ASP A 256 -12.28 7.72 5.38
N GLY A 257 -11.75 6.66 6.01
CA GLY A 257 -11.74 6.45 7.47
C GLY A 257 -10.37 6.16 8.09
N TYR A 258 -10.33 5.77 9.37
CA TYR A 258 -9.10 5.34 10.05
C TYR A 258 -8.62 3.95 9.63
N GLY A 259 -9.51 3.16 9.04
CA GLY A 259 -9.27 1.77 8.68
C GLY A 259 -8.56 1.57 7.35
N VAL A 260 -8.29 2.60 6.53
CA VAL A 260 -7.75 2.42 5.16
C VAL A 260 -6.59 1.44 5.13
N PHE A 261 -5.62 1.69 6.00
CA PHE A 261 -4.46 0.85 6.14
C PHE A 261 -4.79 -0.59 6.51
N ALA A 262 -5.57 -0.78 7.58
CA ALA A 262 -5.94 -2.09 8.09
C ALA A 262 -6.76 -2.89 7.06
N GLN A 263 -7.68 -2.23 6.37
CA GLN A 263 -8.53 -2.81 5.32
C GLN A 263 -7.69 -3.33 4.16
N HIS A 264 -6.75 -2.52 3.66
CA HIS A 264 -5.92 -2.86 2.52
C HIS A 264 -4.87 -3.92 2.85
N ALA A 265 -4.28 -3.88 4.04
CA ALA A 265 -3.40 -4.94 4.50
C ALA A 265 -4.16 -6.27 4.68
N ALA A 266 -5.40 -6.23 5.19
CA ALA A 266 -6.25 -7.41 5.34
C ALA A 266 -6.59 -8.08 3.99
N ILE A 267 -7.05 -7.32 2.99
CA ILE A 267 -7.36 -7.87 1.66
C ILE A 267 -6.09 -8.31 0.91
N THR A 268 -4.95 -7.64 1.14
CA THR A 268 -3.66 -8.07 0.58
C THR A 268 -3.20 -9.41 1.16
N ILE A 269 -3.41 -9.65 2.46
CA ILE A 269 -3.12 -10.94 3.09
C ILE A 269 -4.04 -12.04 2.54
N LEU A 270 -5.31 -11.76 2.23
CA LEU A 270 -6.17 -12.73 1.54
C LEU A 270 -5.59 -13.18 0.20
N LEU A 271 -5.15 -12.22 -0.61
CA LEU A 271 -4.51 -12.55 -1.88
C LEU A 271 -3.20 -13.31 -1.66
N GLU A 272 -2.36 -12.88 -0.72
CA GLU A 272 -1.09 -13.55 -0.42
C GLU A 272 -1.31 -15.02 -0.01
N GLN A 273 -2.30 -15.30 0.83
CA GLN A 273 -2.67 -16.67 1.21
C GLN A 273 -3.17 -17.48 0.03
N SER A 274 -3.96 -16.86 -0.85
CA SER A 274 -4.40 -17.53 -2.07
C SER A 274 -3.24 -17.82 -3.03
N ILE A 275 -2.26 -16.92 -3.15
CA ILE A 275 -1.03 -17.14 -3.92
C ILE A 275 -0.26 -18.32 -3.32
N GLN A 276 -0.24 -18.43 -1.99
CA GLN A 276 0.44 -19.51 -1.27
C GLN A 276 -0.23 -20.88 -1.40
N GLU A 277 -1.55 -20.95 -1.67
CA GLU A 277 -2.21 -22.21 -2.07
C GLU A 277 -1.68 -22.73 -3.41
N VAL A 278 -1.37 -21.81 -4.33
CA VAL A 278 -0.81 -22.17 -5.65
C VAL A 278 0.68 -22.47 -5.55
N ASN A 279 1.43 -21.61 -4.86
CA ASN A 279 2.86 -21.78 -4.63
C ASN A 279 3.25 -21.26 -3.22
N PRO A 280 3.46 -22.17 -2.25
CA PRO A 280 3.61 -21.82 -0.85
C PRO A 280 4.92 -21.09 -0.52
N LYS A 281 5.87 -21.03 -1.46
CA LYS A 281 7.15 -20.30 -1.32
C LYS A 281 7.01 -18.79 -1.52
N LEU A 282 5.96 -18.35 -2.19
CA LEU A 282 5.78 -16.96 -2.59
C LEU A 282 5.25 -16.11 -1.42
N SER A 283 5.72 -14.87 -1.40
CA SER A 283 5.23 -13.79 -0.55
C SER A 283 4.84 -12.61 -1.41
N MET A 284 3.95 -11.75 -0.90
CA MET A 284 3.56 -10.51 -1.56
C MET A 284 4.77 -9.56 -1.59
N PRO A 285 5.26 -9.14 -2.77
CA PRO A 285 6.23 -8.06 -2.84
C PRO A 285 5.56 -6.72 -2.57
N TYR A 286 6.36 -5.68 -2.33
CA TYR A 286 5.90 -4.29 -2.34
C TYR A 286 6.49 -3.54 -3.53
N TRP A 287 5.83 -2.45 -3.90
CA TRP A 287 6.31 -1.49 -4.88
C TRP A 287 6.60 -0.16 -4.17
N ASP A 288 7.88 0.22 -4.16
CA ASP A 288 8.32 1.53 -3.69
C ASP A 288 8.07 2.60 -4.76
N TYR A 289 6.80 3.01 -4.90
CA TYR A 289 6.40 4.02 -5.88
C TYR A 289 7.05 5.38 -5.62
N VAL A 290 7.43 5.67 -4.38
CA VAL A 290 8.12 6.91 -4.02
C VAL A 290 9.46 7.01 -4.73
N GLN A 291 10.17 5.89 -4.88
CA GLN A 291 11.43 5.85 -5.62
C GLN A 291 11.19 6.24 -7.07
N ASP A 292 10.16 5.69 -7.70
CA ASP A 292 9.83 6.00 -9.10
C ASP A 292 9.44 7.47 -9.26
N PHE A 293 8.70 8.03 -8.28
CA PHE A 293 8.38 9.46 -8.24
C PHE A 293 9.61 10.35 -8.27
N GLU A 294 10.58 10.05 -7.42
CA GLU A 294 11.83 10.81 -7.36
C GLU A 294 12.66 10.63 -8.64
N GLU A 295 12.76 9.42 -9.16
CA GLU A 295 13.54 9.13 -10.36
C GLU A 295 12.99 9.86 -11.59
N PHE A 296 11.67 9.84 -11.83
CA PHE A 296 11.12 10.55 -12.98
C PHE A 296 11.17 12.06 -12.81
N GLN A 297 10.97 12.56 -11.58
CA GLN A 297 11.03 14.00 -11.30
C GLN A 297 12.45 14.51 -11.56
N ALA A 298 13.47 13.79 -11.08
CA ALA A 298 14.87 14.08 -11.35
C ALA A 298 15.21 14.02 -12.85
N ALA A 299 14.55 13.14 -13.60
CA ALA A 299 14.71 13.02 -15.05
C ALA A 299 13.95 14.08 -15.88
N GLY A 300 13.07 14.88 -15.24
CA GLY A 300 12.25 15.89 -15.92
C GLY A 300 11.25 15.31 -16.93
N GLN A 301 10.83 14.06 -16.72
CA GLN A 301 9.99 13.31 -17.67
C GLN A 301 8.49 13.61 -17.56
N GLY A 302 8.09 14.47 -16.62
CA GLY A 302 6.69 14.67 -16.27
C GLY A 302 6.05 13.38 -15.76
N PHE A 303 4.73 13.39 -15.56
CA PHE A 303 4.06 12.23 -14.99
C PHE A 303 3.98 11.04 -15.96
N MET A 304 4.01 11.29 -17.28
CA MET A 304 4.15 10.22 -18.27
C MET A 304 5.39 9.35 -18.05
N GLY A 305 6.45 9.86 -17.40
CA GLY A 305 7.62 9.05 -17.03
C GLY A 305 7.27 7.94 -16.04
N PHE A 306 6.35 8.19 -15.10
CA PHE A 306 5.92 7.23 -14.08
C PHE A 306 5.21 6.02 -14.71
N VAL A 307 4.19 6.26 -15.54
CA VAL A 307 3.41 5.20 -16.19
C VAL A 307 4.13 4.53 -17.38
N ASN A 308 5.31 5.03 -17.75
CA ASN A 308 6.21 4.40 -18.73
C ASN A 308 7.46 3.80 -18.06
N GLY A 309 7.48 3.73 -16.72
CA GLY A 309 8.58 3.15 -15.95
C GLY A 309 8.74 1.65 -16.15
N GLU A 310 9.79 1.08 -15.56
CA GLU A 310 10.14 -0.35 -15.69
C GLU A 310 8.96 -1.28 -15.35
N LEU A 311 8.19 -0.95 -14.31
CA LEU A 311 7.05 -1.74 -13.84
C LEU A 311 5.88 -1.76 -14.82
N PHE A 312 5.86 -0.86 -15.81
CA PHE A 312 4.88 -0.85 -16.89
C PHE A 312 5.47 -1.39 -18.20
N SER A 313 6.48 -2.25 -18.11
CA SER A 313 6.93 -3.07 -19.23
C SER A 313 6.19 -4.41 -19.27
N SER A 314 6.26 -5.11 -20.40
CA SER A 314 5.69 -6.46 -20.56
C SER A 314 6.27 -7.52 -19.62
N GLU A 315 7.43 -7.27 -19.01
CA GLU A 315 7.99 -8.15 -17.98
C GLU A 315 7.22 -8.08 -16.64
N TYR A 316 6.59 -6.93 -16.36
CA TYR A 316 5.83 -6.64 -15.16
C TYR A 316 4.35 -6.43 -15.50
N PHE A 317 3.80 -5.22 -15.31
CA PHE A 317 2.35 -4.94 -15.41
C PHE A 317 1.87 -4.54 -16.80
N GLY A 318 2.76 -4.52 -17.80
CA GLY A 318 2.43 -4.20 -19.20
C GLY A 318 2.32 -2.71 -19.47
N ALA A 319 2.65 -2.32 -20.71
CA ALA A 319 2.56 -0.96 -21.21
C ALA A 319 1.13 -0.63 -21.65
N THR A 320 0.82 0.66 -21.77
CA THR A 320 -0.47 1.13 -22.28
C THR A 320 -0.38 1.55 -23.75
N ASP A 321 -1.48 1.42 -24.49
CA ASP A 321 -1.63 2.04 -25.81
C ASP A 321 -2.14 3.49 -25.71
N ALA A 322 -2.46 4.11 -26.85
CA ALA A 322 -2.91 5.50 -26.91
C ALA A 322 -4.29 5.73 -26.25
N ASP A 323 -5.09 4.67 -26.11
CA ASP A 323 -6.41 4.73 -25.49
C ASP A 323 -6.33 4.41 -23.98
N GLY A 324 -5.15 4.04 -23.48
CA GLY A 324 -4.90 3.71 -22.08
C GLY A 324 -5.11 2.22 -21.74
N HIS A 325 -5.36 1.37 -22.74
CA HIS A 325 -5.50 -0.08 -22.52
C HIS A 325 -4.12 -0.71 -22.31
N VAL A 326 -4.03 -1.66 -21.37
CA VAL A 326 -2.83 -2.50 -21.25
C VAL A 326 -2.67 -3.33 -22.53
N GLN A 327 -1.59 -3.11 -23.29
CA GLN A 327 -1.43 -3.66 -24.64
C GLN A 327 -0.57 -4.93 -24.70
N ASP A 328 0.27 -5.16 -23.69
CA ASP A 328 1.20 -6.30 -23.65
C ASP A 328 1.35 -6.89 -22.23
N GLY A 329 2.17 -7.94 -22.10
CA GLY A 329 2.37 -8.66 -20.84
C GLY A 329 1.21 -9.60 -20.47
N ARG A 330 1.18 -10.01 -19.18
CA ARG A 330 0.24 -11.02 -18.65
C ARG A 330 -1.21 -10.54 -18.59
N TRP A 331 -1.41 -9.23 -18.51
CA TRP A 331 -2.72 -8.59 -18.40
C TRP A 331 -3.08 -7.78 -19.66
N ALA A 332 -2.47 -8.13 -20.81
CA ALA A 332 -2.81 -7.51 -22.09
C ALA A 332 -4.31 -7.63 -22.36
N ARG A 333 -4.97 -6.49 -22.57
CA ARG A 333 -6.42 -6.35 -22.82
C ARG A 333 -7.27 -6.98 -21.71
N LEU A 334 -6.88 -6.76 -20.46
CA LEU A 334 -7.64 -7.16 -19.29
C LEU A 334 -9.08 -6.63 -19.39
N THR A 335 -10.05 -7.54 -19.35
CA THR A 335 -11.49 -7.22 -19.48
C THR A 335 -12.11 -7.06 -18.10
N ILE A 336 -12.91 -6.01 -17.90
CA ILE A 336 -13.62 -5.75 -16.66
C ILE A 336 -14.88 -6.62 -16.60
N PRO A 337 -15.07 -7.40 -15.52
CA PRO A 337 -16.26 -8.22 -15.35
C PRO A 337 -17.53 -7.37 -15.24
N THR A 338 -18.67 -7.96 -15.59
CA THR A 338 -19.98 -7.35 -15.48
C THR A 338 -20.85 -8.05 -14.43
N VAL A 339 -21.90 -7.38 -13.98
CA VAL A 339 -22.93 -8.00 -13.14
C VAL A 339 -23.58 -9.20 -13.83
N ALA A 340 -23.65 -9.21 -15.16
CA ALA A 340 -24.19 -10.32 -15.92
C ALA A 340 -23.29 -11.57 -15.84
N ASP A 341 -21.97 -11.37 -15.76
CA ASP A 341 -21.00 -12.47 -15.62
C ASP A 341 -21.17 -13.16 -14.25
N ILE A 342 -21.45 -12.40 -13.19
CA ILE A 342 -21.66 -12.94 -11.83
C ILE A 342 -23.07 -13.51 -11.66
N ALA A 343 -24.11 -12.79 -12.10
CA ALA A 343 -25.51 -13.12 -11.80
C ALA A 343 -25.94 -14.51 -12.32
N ALA A 344 -25.23 -15.04 -13.31
CA ALA A 344 -25.45 -16.40 -13.81
C ALA A 344 -25.07 -17.48 -12.78
N ALA A 345 -24.07 -17.23 -11.94
CA ALA A 345 -23.56 -18.14 -10.92
C ALA A 345 -24.11 -17.81 -9.52
N ASP A 346 -24.31 -16.53 -9.21
CA ASP A 346 -24.84 -16.05 -7.93
C ASP A 346 -25.86 -14.92 -8.14
N PRO A 347 -27.17 -15.17 -7.97
CA PRO A 347 -28.21 -14.16 -8.08
C PRO A 347 -28.05 -12.97 -7.12
N GLU A 348 -27.39 -13.16 -5.96
CA GLU A 348 -27.10 -12.05 -5.04
C GLU A 348 -25.99 -11.14 -5.59
N GLY A 349 -25.13 -11.65 -6.47
CA GLY A 349 -24.11 -10.88 -7.18
C GLY A 349 -24.68 -9.79 -8.09
N ALA A 350 -25.96 -9.88 -8.47
CA ALA A 350 -26.66 -8.80 -9.17
C ALA A 350 -26.83 -7.52 -8.31
N LEU A 351 -26.60 -7.60 -6.99
CA LEU A 351 -26.68 -6.48 -6.06
C LEU A 351 -25.33 -5.80 -5.81
N LEU A 352 -24.24 -6.31 -6.40
CA LEU A 352 -22.93 -5.69 -6.26
C LEU A 352 -22.94 -4.28 -6.85
N PRO A 353 -22.22 -3.31 -6.24
CA PRO A 353 -22.05 -2.00 -6.84
C PRO A 353 -21.48 -2.14 -8.26
N HIS A 354 -22.08 -1.44 -9.20
CA HIS A 354 -21.68 -1.45 -10.60
C HIS A 354 -22.06 -0.10 -11.22
N ASN A 355 -21.44 0.25 -12.34
CA ASN A 355 -21.80 1.48 -13.02
C ASN A 355 -23.04 1.32 -13.92
N ALA A 356 -23.52 2.43 -14.48
CA ALA A 356 -24.70 2.47 -15.38
C ALA A 356 -24.57 1.59 -16.64
N HIS A 357 -23.40 1.02 -16.92
CA HIS A 357 -23.16 0.13 -18.05
C HIS A 357 -23.04 -1.34 -17.65
N GLY A 358 -23.28 -1.67 -16.37
CA GLY A 358 -23.25 -3.04 -15.86
C GLY A 358 -21.85 -3.58 -15.56
N PHE A 359 -20.79 -2.79 -15.71
CA PHE A 359 -19.44 -3.19 -15.34
C PHE A 359 -19.24 -3.08 -13.82
N LEU A 360 -18.49 -4.01 -13.24
CA LEU A 360 -18.09 -4.01 -11.83
C LEU A 360 -17.06 -2.91 -11.57
N ARG A 361 -17.55 -1.69 -11.60
CA ARG A 361 -16.87 -0.41 -11.37
C ARG A 361 -17.62 0.37 -10.32
N ALA A 362 -17.02 1.47 -9.86
CA ALA A 362 -17.72 2.39 -8.98
C ALA A 362 -19.05 2.83 -9.62
N PRO A 363 -20.16 2.92 -8.86
CA PRO A 363 -21.46 3.31 -9.42
C PRO A 363 -21.48 4.66 -10.12
N TRP A 364 -20.60 5.57 -9.72
CA TRP A 364 -20.44 6.91 -10.30
C TRP A 364 -19.50 6.97 -11.51
N SER A 365 -19.03 5.82 -12.02
CA SER A 365 -18.07 5.75 -13.11
C SER A 365 -18.74 5.71 -14.48
N ASN A 366 -18.56 6.74 -15.31
CA ASN A 366 -19.06 6.75 -16.70
C ASN A 366 -18.22 5.90 -17.66
N ASN A 367 -17.33 5.06 -17.15
CA ASN A 367 -16.48 4.23 -17.99
C ASN A 367 -17.28 3.07 -18.60
N ARG A 368 -17.56 3.15 -19.91
CA ARG A 368 -18.21 2.07 -20.68
C ARG A 368 -17.23 1.14 -21.41
N ASP A 369 -15.93 1.39 -21.29
CA ASP A 369 -14.92 0.58 -21.97
C ASP A 369 -14.91 -0.83 -21.36
N PRO A 370 -14.98 -1.92 -22.13
CA PRO A 370 -14.90 -3.26 -21.56
C PRO A 370 -13.52 -3.60 -21.00
N LEU A 371 -12.49 -2.81 -21.31
CA LEU A 371 -11.12 -3.06 -20.88
C LEU A 371 -10.71 -2.17 -19.71
N ALA A 372 -9.74 -2.65 -18.94
CA ALA A 372 -9.04 -1.87 -17.95
C ALA A 372 -8.24 -0.74 -18.61
N LEU A 373 -8.37 0.46 -18.06
CA LEU A 373 -7.73 1.71 -18.44
C LEU A 373 -6.75 2.17 -17.34
N ARG A 374 -5.60 2.63 -17.80
CA ARG A 374 -4.70 3.49 -17.01
C ARG A 374 -4.55 4.82 -17.72
N SER A 375 -4.45 5.89 -16.95
CA SER A 375 -4.25 7.23 -17.51
C SER A 375 -3.37 8.07 -16.61
N ALA A 376 -2.47 8.80 -17.25
CA ALA A 376 -1.56 9.75 -16.62
C ALA A 376 -2.05 11.20 -16.69
N THR A 377 -3.35 11.39 -16.92
CA THR A 377 -3.96 12.71 -17.07
C THR A 377 -5.15 12.87 -16.13
N LEU A 378 -5.39 14.10 -15.67
CA LEU A 378 -6.55 14.46 -14.84
C LEU A 378 -7.36 15.53 -15.56
N CYS A 379 -8.34 15.11 -16.36
CA CYS A 379 -9.16 16.01 -17.19
C CYS A 379 -8.34 16.95 -18.08
N GLY A 380 -7.28 16.43 -18.71
CA GLY A 380 -6.40 17.19 -19.60
C GLY A 380 -5.21 17.85 -18.90
N GLU A 381 -5.16 17.85 -17.56
CA GLU A 381 -3.96 18.19 -16.82
C GLU A 381 -3.00 17.00 -16.77
N ASP A 382 -1.69 17.29 -16.73
CA ASP A 382 -0.70 16.30 -16.31
C ASP A 382 -0.99 15.90 -14.86
N ALA A 383 -0.96 14.61 -14.52
CA ALA A 383 -1.37 14.18 -13.19
C ALA A 383 -0.45 14.72 -12.06
N SER A 384 0.75 15.24 -12.36
CA SER A 384 1.56 16.02 -11.42
C SER A 384 0.93 17.36 -10.99
N ALA A 385 -0.14 17.80 -11.66
CA ALA A 385 -0.99 18.89 -11.21
C ALA A 385 -1.69 18.56 -9.88
N PHE A 386 -1.81 17.28 -9.52
CA PHE A 386 -2.31 16.85 -8.25
C PHE A 386 -1.34 17.27 -7.13
N GLU A 387 -1.80 18.09 -6.19
CA GLU A 387 -0.97 18.70 -5.14
C GLU A 387 -0.31 17.68 -4.21
N TYR A 388 -0.83 16.45 -4.20
CA TYR A 388 -0.36 15.38 -3.34
C TYR A 388 0.36 14.36 -4.21
N VAL A 389 1.66 14.54 -4.43
CA VAL A 389 2.48 13.52 -5.10
C VAL A 389 3.17 12.65 -4.06
N ALA A 390 3.27 11.37 -4.33
CA ALA A 390 3.93 10.41 -3.46
C ALA A 390 5.46 10.48 -3.59
N ASN A 391 6.06 11.51 -2.99
CA ASN A 391 7.49 11.78 -3.02
C ASN A 391 8.11 11.73 -1.61
N CYS A 392 9.44 11.81 -1.52
CA CYS A 392 10.16 11.79 -0.25
C CYS A 392 9.70 12.90 0.71
N GLU A 393 9.40 14.09 0.19
CA GLU A 393 8.87 15.22 0.98
C GLU A 393 7.53 14.84 1.64
N SER A 394 6.61 14.23 0.89
CA SER A 394 5.30 13.82 1.41
C SER A 394 5.42 12.75 2.49
N LEU A 395 6.38 11.84 2.38
CA LEU A 395 6.67 10.82 3.38
C LEU A 395 7.24 11.47 4.65
N GLU A 396 8.21 12.37 4.50
CA GLU A 396 8.80 13.12 5.61
C GLU A 396 7.74 13.93 6.37
N GLU A 397 6.86 14.61 5.65
CA GLU A 397 5.83 15.43 6.28
C GLU A 397 4.85 14.60 7.11
N VAL A 398 4.49 13.38 6.67
CA VAL A 398 3.60 12.52 7.46
C VAL A 398 4.34 11.87 8.62
N THR A 399 5.61 11.52 8.52
CA THR A 399 6.37 10.96 9.66
C THR A 399 6.56 11.96 10.79
N GLN A 400 6.50 13.26 10.51
CA GLN A 400 6.57 14.34 11.50
C GLN A 400 5.26 14.60 12.25
N LEU A 401 4.15 13.94 11.88
CA LEU A 401 2.87 14.11 12.57
C LEU A 401 2.93 13.48 13.97
N GLY A 402 2.57 14.29 14.97
CA GLY A 402 2.62 13.92 16.38
C GLY A 402 1.51 12.95 16.79
N GLY A 403 0.30 13.10 16.24
CA GLY A 403 -0.85 12.25 16.57
C GLY A 403 -1.04 11.08 15.60
N PHE A 404 -1.39 9.91 16.11
CA PHE A 404 -1.63 8.73 15.29
C PHE A 404 -2.85 8.89 14.38
N GLN A 405 -3.92 9.52 14.88
CA GLN A 405 -5.13 9.77 14.09
C GLN A 405 -4.83 10.65 12.86
N ASP A 406 -4.08 11.73 13.05
CA ASP A 406 -3.68 12.61 11.97
C ASP A 406 -2.76 11.88 11.00
N TRP A 407 -1.84 11.07 11.53
CA TRP A 407 -0.99 10.21 10.70
C TRP A 407 -1.80 9.25 9.84
N LEU A 408 -2.81 8.56 10.38
CA LEU A 408 -3.64 7.63 9.62
C LEU A 408 -4.32 8.31 8.43
N LEU A 409 -4.96 9.45 8.68
CA LEU A 409 -5.65 10.20 7.62
C LEU A 409 -4.63 10.72 6.60
N GLN A 410 -3.59 11.42 7.04
CA GLN A 410 -2.65 12.08 6.13
C GLN A 410 -1.82 11.08 5.32
N SER A 411 -1.38 9.97 5.91
CA SER A 411 -0.65 8.92 5.19
C SER A 411 -1.52 8.19 4.17
N SER A 412 -2.81 7.99 4.46
CA SER A 412 -3.76 7.36 3.54
C SER A 412 -4.05 8.23 2.31
N PHE A 413 -4.09 9.55 2.45
CA PHE A 413 -4.37 10.44 1.31
C PHE A 413 -3.11 10.90 0.57
N ARG A 414 -2.10 11.40 1.28
CA ARG A 414 -1.01 12.18 0.67
C ARG A 414 -0.03 11.29 -0.10
N PRO A 415 0.74 10.39 0.57
CA PRO A 415 1.64 9.50 -0.14
C PRO A 415 0.93 8.26 -0.72
N HIS A 416 -0.22 7.84 -0.20
CA HIS A 416 -0.91 6.64 -0.67
C HIS A 416 -1.98 6.94 -1.72
N GLY A 417 -3.06 7.63 -1.38
CA GLY A 417 -4.19 7.87 -2.29
C GLY A 417 -3.80 8.53 -3.62
N SER A 418 -2.72 9.32 -3.61
CA SER A 418 -2.16 9.90 -4.83
C SER A 418 -1.75 8.85 -5.87
N VAL A 419 -1.06 7.77 -5.50
CA VAL A 419 -0.61 6.77 -6.49
C VAL A 419 -1.78 6.13 -7.26
N HIS A 420 -2.92 5.94 -6.59
CA HIS A 420 -4.16 5.44 -7.21
C HIS A 420 -4.71 6.39 -8.26
N ILE A 421 -4.81 7.68 -7.90
CA ILE A 421 -5.28 8.75 -8.78
C ILE A 421 -4.35 8.89 -9.98
N LEU A 422 -3.06 8.80 -9.72
CA LEU A 422 -1.98 8.94 -10.68
C LEU A 422 -1.97 7.77 -11.69
N LEU A 423 -2.29 6.55 -11.27
CA LEU A 423 -2.38 5.40 -12.16
C LEU A 423 -3.69 5.34 -12.95
N GLY A 424 -4.82 5.65 -12.31
CA GLY A 424 -6.13 5.57 -12.94
C GLY A 424 -6.44 6.77 -13.82
N GLY A 425 -6.02 7.97 -13.40
CA GLY A 425 -6.33 9.22 -14.08
C GLY A 425 -7.82 9.49 -14.23
N LEU A 426 -8.13 10.53 -15.00
CA LEU A 426 -9.48 10.95 -15.40
C LEU A 426 -9.45 11.41 -16.86
N LEU A 427 -10.15 10.65 -17.69
CA LEU A 427 -10.25 10.83 -19.13
C LEU A 427 -11.56 11.54 -19.51
N ASN A 428 -11.63 12.00 -20.76
CA ASN A 428 -12.82 12.55 -21.42
C ASN A 428 -13.45 13.81 -20.81
N CYS A 429 -12.92 14.35 -19.71
CA CYS A 429 -13.50 15.53 -19.06
C CYS A 429 -12.87 16.88 -19.43
N ALA A 430 -11.76 16.89 -20.18
CA ALA A 430 -11.03 18.12 -20.51
C ALA A 430 -11.90 19.14 -21.28
N GLU A 431 -12.65 18.69 -22.27
CA GLU A 431 -13.51 19.56 -23.11
C GLU A 431 -14.63 20.21 -22.28
N GLY A 432 -15.23 19.47 -21.34
CA GLY A 432 -16.23 20.04 -20.44
C GLY A 432 -15.67 21.18 -19.61
N TRP A 433 -14.48 21.00 -19.01
CA TRP A 433 -13.82 22.05 -18.24
C TRP A 433 -13.31 23.24 -19.09
N GLN A 434 -13.09 23.05 -20.39
CA GLN A 434 -12.77 24.17 -21.30
C GLN A 434 -13.96 25.13 -21.48
N LYS A 435 -15.21 24.67 -21.30
CA LYS A 435 -16.39 25.56 -21.33
C LYS A 435 -16.36 26.55 -20.15
N ALA A 436 -16.00 26.08 -18.96
CA ALA A 436 -15.83 26.93 -17.79
C ALA A 436 -14.68 27.95 -17.99
N ALA A 437 -13.56 27.51 -18.59
CA ALA A 437 -12.48 28.42 -18.98
C ALA A 437 -12.95 29.49 -19.97
N ALA A 438 -13.74 29.11 -20.98
CA ALA A 438 -14.28 30.04 -21.98
C ALA A 438 -15.29 31.05 -21.39
N ALA A 439 -15.97 30.68 -20.30
CA ALA A 439 -16.81 31.58 -19.51
C ALA A 439 -16.00 32.52 -18.59
N GLY A 440 -14.67 32.39 -18.57
CA GLY A 440 -13.76 33.25 -17.85
C GLY A 440 -13.39 32.78 -16.45
N VAL A 441 -13.71 31.53 -16.06
CA VAL A 441 -13.22 30.98 -14.78
C VAL A 441 -11.68 30.95 -14.82
N PRO A 442 -10.98 31.43 -13.78
CA PRO A 442 -9.52 31.45 -13.76
C PRO A 442 -8.91 30.05 -13.97
N GLU A 443 -7.90 29.96 -14.84
CA GLU A 443 -7.25 28.66 -15.10
C GLU A 443 -6.51 28.14 -13.86
N GLU A 444 -5.90 29.05 -13.09
CA GLU A 444 -5.08 28.76 -11.92
C GLU A 444 -5.44 29.70 -10.76
N PRO A 445 -5.65 29.18 -9.53
CA PRO A 445 -5.64 27.76 -9.16
C PRO A 445 -6.97 27.02 -9.45
N ASP A 446 -8.01 27.75 -9.82
CA ASP A 446 -9.40 27.30 -9.76
C ASP A 446 -9.71 26.09 -10.65
N LEU A 447 -9.61 26.25 -11.98
CA LEU A 447 -9.94 25.15 -12.90
C LEU A 447 -9.01 23.97 -12.79
N LYS A 448 -7.72 24.21 -12.57
CA LYS A 448 -6.76 23.12 -12.36
C LYS A 448 -7.14 22.23 -11.18
N MET A 449 -7.50 22.84 -10.04
CA MET A 449 -7.91 22.06 -8.87
C MET A 449 -9.25 21.37 -9.08
N MET A 450 -10.20 22.01 -9.77
CA MET A 450 -11.47 21.36 -10.15
C MET A 450 -11.23 20.13 -11.04
N ARG A 451 -10.36 20.23 -12.05
CA ARG A 451 -9.94 19.12 -12.94
C ARG A 451 -9.28 17.99 -12.16
N ALA A 452 -8.31 18.32 -11.31
CA ALA A 452 -7.53 17.35 -10.54
C ALA A 452 -8.37 16.59 -9.51
N TRP A 453 -9.38 17.22 -8.92
CA TRP A 453 -10.28 16.63 -7.92
C TRP A 453 -11.60 16.11 -8.49
N ASN A 454 -11.79 16.11 -9.81
CA ASN A 454 -13.06 15.75 -10.42
C ASN A 454 -13.54 14.34 -10.06
N TYR A 455 -12.64 13.36 -9.85
CA TYR A 455 -13.01 12.02 -9.40
C TYR A 455 -13.75 12.04 -8.04
N ALA A 456 -13.24 12.82 -7.09
CA ALA A 456 -13.82 12.92 -5.75
C ALA A 456 -15.17 13.65 -5.81
N TYR A 457 -15.29 14.66 -6.66
CA TYR A 457 -16.55 15.37 -6.87
C TYR A 457 -17.62 14.46 -7.47
N TYR A 458 -17.28 13.57 -8.41
CA TYR A 458 -18.20 12.56 -8.95
C TYR A 458 -18.67 11.59 -7.87
N LYS A 459 -17.75 11.03 -7.09
CA LYS A 459 -18.06 10.16 -5.93
C LYS A 459 -19.03 10.85 -4.97
N ASN A 460 -18.72 12.08 -4.59
CA ASN A 460 -19.50 12.85 -3.63
C ASN A 460 -20.88 13.27 -4.19
N ALA A 461 -20.95 13.65 -5.47
CA ALA A 461 -22.20 13.98 -6.13
C ALA A 461 -23.16 12.78 -6.17
N PHE A 462 -22.62 11.59 -6.47
CA PHE A 462 -23.41 10.37 -6.40
C PHE A 462 -23.92 10.11 -4.98
N ARG A 463 -23.06 10.12 -3.95
CA ARG A 463 -23.48 9.82 -2.56
C ARG A 463 -24.45 10.85 -1.97
N MET A 464 -24.45 12.08 -2.48
CA MET A 464 -25.34 13.17 -2.05
C MET A 464 -26.63 13.29 -2.89
N ASP A 465 -26.89 12.34 -3.79
CA ASP A 465 -28.01 12.38 -4.73
C ASP A 465 -28.05 13.63 -5.63
N LEU A 466 -26.88 14.24 -5.86
CA LEU A 466 -26.68 15.33 -6.82
C LEU A 466 -26.41 14.80 -8.23
N MET A 467 -26.08 13.52 -8.34
CA MET A 467 -25.88 12.78 -9.58
C MET A 467 -26.58 11.42 -9.48
N ALA A 468 -27.30 11.06 -10.54
CA ALA A 468 -27.92 9.75 -10.73
C ALA A 468 -27.15 8.97 -11.80
N CYS A 469 -27.05 7.66 -11.62
CA CYS A 469 -26.33 6.75 -12.50
C CYS A 469 -27.19 5.49 -12.65
N ASP A 470 -28.25 5.60 -13.44
CA ASP A 470 -29.23 4.53 -13.59
C ASP A 470 -28.77 3.55 -14.68
N ASP A 471 -28.79 2.26 -14.40
CA ASP A 471 -28.44 1.15 -15.29
C ASP A 471 -29.44 0.96 -16.46
N THR A 472 -30.47 1.81 -16.53
CA THR A 472 -31.38 1.91 -17.69
C THR A 472 -31.00 3.02 -18.67
N ASP A 473 -30.12 3.94 -18.30
CA ASP A 473 -29.70 5.04 -19.16
C ASP A 473 -28.42 4.67 -19.92
N VAL A 474 -28.51 4.65 -21.26
CA VAL A 474 -27.38 4.34 -22.14
C VAL A 474 -26.31 5.43 -22.11
N ASP A 475 -26.66 6.64 -21.67
CA ASP A 475 -25.79 7.81 -21.71
C ASP A 475 -24.95 8.00 -20.42
N GLY A 476 -25.14 7.15 -19.40
CA GLY A 476 -24.34 7.14 -18.17
C GLY A 476 -24.93 7.97 -17.02
N CYS A 477 -24.07 8.55 -16.19
CA CYS A 477 -24.47 9.38 -15.06
C CYS A 477 -24.86 10.80 -15.49
N TYR A 478 -25.89 11.36 -14.84
CA TYR A 478 -26.39 12.71 -15.09
C TYR A 478 -26.76 13.45 -13.79
N CYS A 479 -26.84 14.78 -13.85
CA CYS A 479 -27.32 15.62 -12.75
C CYS A 479 -28.86 15.78 -12.83
N PRO A 480 -29.66 15.24 -11.89
CA PRO A 480 -31.13 15.25 -12.00
C PRO A 480 -31.76 16.65 -12.05
N GLU A 481 -31.14 17.64 -11.41
CA GLU A 481 -31.61 19.03 -11.37
C GLU A 481 -30.91 19.95 -12.40
N TYR A 482 -30.24 19.40 -13.42
CA TYR A 482 -29.44 20.17 -14.37
C TYR A 482 -30.18 21.39 -14.95
N ASP A 483 -31.34 21.20 -15.58
CA ASP A 483 -32.12 22.30 -16.17
C ASP A 483 -32.50 23.38 -15.14
N ALA A 484 -32.77 22.97 -13.90
CA ALA A 484 -33.11 23.90 -12.84
C ALA A 484 -31.87 24.71 -12.39
N MET A 485 -30.70 24.07 -12.26
CA MET A 485 -29.44 24.76 -11.96
C MET A 485 -29.03 25.72 -13.07
N MET A 486 -29.29 25.38 -14.33
CA MET A 486 -28.98 26.27 -15.48
C MET A 486 -29.92 27.48 -15.59
N SER A 487 -31.05 27.49 -14.88
CA SER A 487 -32.05 28.57 -14.92
C SER A 487 -32.18 29.37 -13.62
N ASP A 488 -31.63 28.87 -12.52
CA ASP A 488 -31.67 29.48 -11.19
C ASP A 488 -30.29 29.40 -10.52
N ILE A 489 -29.61 30.54 -10.43
CA ILE A 489 -28.28 30.65 -9.80
C ILE A 489 -28.27 30.19 -8.35
N THR A 490 -29.40 30.27 -7.63
CA THR A 490 -29.48 29.80 -6.24
C THR A 490 -29.29 28.29 -6.16
N LYS A 491 -29.81 27.55 -7.15
CA LYS A 491 -29.66 26.10 -7.25
C LYS A 491 -28.26 25.71 -7.69
N ALA A 492 -27.68 26.44 -8.63
CA ALA A 492 -26.27 26.26 -9.01
C ALA A 492 -25.35 26.51 -7.81
N ASP A 493 -25.60 27.56 -7.02
CA ASP A 493 -24.85 27.85 -5.80
C ASP A 493 -25.00 26.75 -4.75
N ASP A 494 -26.20 26.22 -4.52
CA ASP A 494 -26.41 25.09 -3.60
C ASP A 494 -25.59 23.87 -4.03
N PHE A 495 -25.65 23.52 -5.31
CA PHE A 495 -24.87 22.42 -5.88
C PHE A 495 -23.36 22.61 -5.69
N LEU A 496 -22.83 23.78 -6.05
CA LEU A 496 -21.41 24.09 -5.93
C LEU A 496 -20.95 24.10 -4.46
N ASN A 497 -21.78 24.58 -3.54
CA ASN A 497 -21.46 24.60 -2.11
C ASN A 497 -21.48 23.19 -1.51
N ARG A 498 -22.49 22.37 -1.83
CA ARG A 498 -22.60 20.99 -1.34
C ARG A 498 -21.44 20.12 -1.82
N LEU A 499 -20.98 20.30 -3.05
CA LEU A 499 -19.79 19.60 -3.57
C LEU A 499 -18.46 20.22 -3.13
N GLY A 500 -18.47 21.39 -2.48
CA GLY A 500 -17.25 22.13 -2.16
C GLY A 500 -16.51 22.68 -3.39
N LEU A 501 -17.16 22.77 -4.55
CA LEU A 501 -16.63 23.41 -5.76
C LEU A 501 -16.62 24.94 -5.63
N ALA A 502 -17.53 25.51 -4.83
CA ALA A 502 -17.63 26.95 -4.61
C ALA A 502 -16.33 27.58 -4.06
N ARG A 503 -15.50 26.81 -3.33
CA ARG A 503 -14.21 27.29 -2.80
C ARG A 503 -13.17 27.63 -3.88
N TRP A 504 -13.32 27.03 -5.06
CA TRP A 504 -12.51 27.30 -6.24
C TRP A 504 -13.19 28.29 -7.18
N CYS A 505 -14.29 28.90 -6.76
CA CYS A 505 -15.06 29.84 -7.56
C CYS A 505 -15.56 31.00 -6.68
N THR A 506 -14.76 31.43 -5.71
CA THR A 506 -15.17 32.43 -4.71
C THR A 506 -15.50 33.77 -5.36
N ASP A 507 -14.72 34.15 -6.37
CA ASP A 507 -14.85 35.41 -7.10
C ASP A 507 -15.63 35.26 -8.42
N CYS A 508 -16.21 34.08 -8.67
CA CYS A 508 -16.97 33.83 -9.88
C CYS A 508 -18.31 34.58 -9.88
N ASP A 509 -18.63 35.21 -11.01
CA ASP A 509 -19.96 35.72 -11.31
C ASP A 509 -20.96 34.60 -11.64
N GLU A 510 -22.23 34.98 -11.83
CA GLU A 510 -23.32 34.05 -12.13
C GLU A 510 -23.08 33.20 -13.40
N ALA A 511 -22.49 33.80 -14.44
CA ALA A 511 -22.21 33.10 -15.69
C ALA A 511 -21.08 32.07 -15.51
N GLN A 512 -20.02 32.45 -14.79
CA GLN A 512 -18.91 31.57 -14.45
C GLN A 512 -19.36 30.38 -13.59
N ARG A 513 -20.17 30.62 -12.55
CA ARG A 513 -20.69 29.54 -11.69
C ARG A 513 -21.58 28.56 -12.44
N THR A 514 -22.48 29.09 -13.28
CA THR A 514 -23.32 28.27 -14.15
C THR A 514 -22.49 27.45 -15.14
N ALA A 515 -21.41 28.01 -15.67
CA ALA A 515 -20.48 27.30 -16.54
C ALA A 515 -19.69 26.19 -15.82
N VAL A 516 -19.39 26.34 -14.52
CA VAL A 516 -18.80 25.26 -13.70
C VAL A 516 -19.79 24.12 -13.52
N VAL A 517 -21.07 24.42 -13.24
CA VAL A 517 -22.12 23.39 -13.15
C VAL A 517 -22.28 22.67 -14.50
N ASP A 518 -22.32 23.42 -15.61
CA ASP A 518 -22.39 22.84 -16.96
C ASP A 518 -21.20 21.93 -17.24
N ALA A 519 -19.98 22.41 -16.94
CA ALA A 519 -18.77 21.66 -17.11
C ALA A 519 -18.79 20.36 -16.29
N PHE A 520 -19.23 20.40 -15.04
CA PHE A 520 -19.29 19.21 -14.19
C PHE A 520 -20.29 18.18 -14.71
N CYS A 521 -21.53 18.62 -14.94
CA CYS A 521 -22.66 17.74 -15.27
C CYS A 521 -22.62 17.17 -16.70
N THR A 522 -21.84 17.77 -17.61
CA THR A 522 -21.80 17.37 -19.02
C THR A 522 -20.45 16.82 -19.49
N ASN A 523 -19.42 16.79 -18.64
CA ASN A 523 -18.07 16.39 -19.10
C ASN A 523 -17.88 14.88 -19.32
N GLY A 524 -18.77 14.01 -18.81
CA GLY A 524 -18.68 12.57 -19.04
C GLY A 524 -17.36 11.94 -18.55
N ALA A 525 -16.81 12.43 -17.43
CA ALA A 525 -15.51 11.98 -16.91
C ALA A 525 -15.42 10.46 -16.78
N VAL A 526 -14.33 9.89 -17.30
CA VAL A 526 -14.03 8.46 -17.25
C VAL A 526 -12.85 8.24 -16.30
N ALA A 527 -13.09 7.60 -15.16
CA ALA A 527 -12.02 7.16 -14.27
C ALA A 527 -11.39 5.86 -14.78
N GLY A 528 -10.06 5.79 -14.80
CA GLY A 528 -9.37 4.51 -14.95
C GLY A 528 -9.47 3.67 -13.68
N GLU A 529 -9.07 2.42 -13.76
CA GLU A 529 -9.42 1.40 -12.78
C GLU A 529 -8.75 1.66 -11.44
N ALA A 530 -7.49 2.07 -11.43
CA ALA A 530 -6.75 2.29 -10.19
C ALA A 530 -7.28 3.45 -9.33
N SER A 531 -8.08 4.38 -9.89
CA SER A 531 -8.60 5.57 -9.19
C SER A 531 -10.05 5.43 -8.69
N GLN A 532 -10.64 4.23 -8.78
CA GLN A 532 -12.04 3.96 -8.42
C GLN A 532 -12.21 2.66 -7.62
N ALA A 533 -13.46 2.34 -7.26
CA ALA A 533 -13.78 1.18 -6.43
C ALA A 533 -13.43 -0.19 -7.05
N SER A 534 -13.06 -0.26 -8.33
CA SER A 534 -12.58 -1.47 -9.00
C SER A 534 -11.06 -1.60 -9.06
N SER A 535 -10.33 -0.76 -8.31
CA SER A 535 -8.87 -0.69 -8.33
C SER A 535 -8.19 -2.01 -8.01
N SER A 536 -8.77 -2.85 -7.14
CA SER A 536 -8.23 -4.17 -6.79
C SER A 536 -8.19 -5.17 -7.95
N PHE A 537 -8.91 -4.89 -9.05
CA PHE A 537 -8.82 -5.71 -10.26
C PHE A 537 -7.59 -5.41 -11.11
N MET A 538 -6.82 -4.37 -10.78
CA MET A 538 -5.53 -4.09 -11.41
C MET A 538 -4.41 -4.88 -10.71
N PRO A 539 -3.48 -5.51 -11.43
CA PRO A 539 -2.42 -6.31 -10.81
C PRO A 539 -1.44 -5.46 -10.00
N GLU A 540 -1.20 -4.20 -10.40
CA GLU A 540 -0.33 -3.29 -9.66
C GLU A 540 -0.94 -2.79 -8.34
N PHE A 541 -2.26 -2.95 -8.11
CA PHE A 541 -2.92 -2.57 -6.87
C PHE A 541 -2.27 -3.22 -5.64
N TRP A 542 -1.97 -4.50 -5.75
CA TRP A 542 -1.52 -5.32 -4.63
C TRP A 542 -0.17 -4.88 -4.04
N PRO A 543 0.90 -4.73 -4.83
CA PRO A 543 2.21 -4.32 -4.28
C PRO A 543 2.27 -2.87 -3.79
N ILE A 544 1.34 -1.99 -4.18
CA ILE A 544 1.33 -0.58 -3.73
C ILE A 544 1.19 -0.46 -2.20
N HIS A 545 0.32 -1.27 -1.58
CA HIS A 545 -0.04 -1.11 -0.17
C HIS A 545 1.11 -1.40 0.81
N GLY A 546 2.09 -2.21 0.38
CA GLY A 546 3.27 -2.51 1.20
C GLY A 546 4.09 -1.27 1.57
N THR A 547 4.05 -0.21 0.76
CA THR A 547 4.74 1.06 1.06
C THR A 547 4.12 1.78 2.26
N LEU A 548 2.79 1.77 2.39
CA LEU A 548 2.12 2.33 3.56
C LEU A 548 2.36 1.48 4.82
N GLU A 549 2.41 0.15 4.68
CA GLU A 549 2.78 -0.77 5.78
C GLU A 549 4.21 -0.57 6.26
N ARG A 550 5.17 -0.42 5.34
CA ARG A 550 6.55 -0.07 5.68
C ARG A 550 6.62 1.27 6.42
N LEU A 551 5.82 2.25 6.01
CA LEU A 551 5.81 3.58 6.62
C LEU A 551 5.26 3.54 8.05
N PHE A 552 4.21 2.75 8.28
CA PHE A 552 3.70 2.45 9.63
C PHE A 552 4.78 1.80 10.50
N GLN A 553 5.44 0.76 10.00
CA GLN A 553 6.49 0.05 10.75
C GLN A 553 7.69 0.93 11.05
N LEU A 554 8.14 1.74 10.07
CA LEU A 554 9.18 2.74 10.26
C LEU A 554 8.81 3.69 11.40
N ARG A 555 7.60 4.26 11.38
CA ARG A 555 7.15 5.19 12.41
C ARG A 555 7.14 4.54 13.79
N ARG A 556 6.77 3.27 13.89
CA ARG A 556 6.84 2.50 15.13
C ARG A 556 8.25 2.25 15.63
N LEU A 557 9.14 1.83 14.75
CA LEU A 557 10.55 1.59 15.08
C LEU A 557 11.27 2.87 15.51
N ARG A 558 10.76 4.05 15.12
CA ARG A 558 11.28 5.37 15.52
C ARG A 558 10.64 5.95 16.80
N GLY A 559 9.82 5.17 17.51
CA GLY A 559 9.22 5.57 18.78
C GLY A 559 7.72 5.90 18.72
N GLY A 560 7.08 5.73 17.57
CA GLY A 560 5.62 5.93 17.45
C GLY A 560 5.20 7.39 17.47
N TRP A 561 4.09 7.66 18.15
CA TRP A 561 3.38 8.95 18.17
C TRP A 561 3.31 9.50 19.59
N ASP A 562 3.14 10.82 19.72
CA ASP A 562 3.13 11.54 21.00
C ASP A 562 1.91 11.19 21.86
N ASP A 563 0.82 10.73 21.23
CA ASP A 563 -0.45 10.37 21.84
C ASP A 563 -0.56 8.90 22.28
N ASP A 564 0.54 8.15 22.21
CA ASP A 564 0.62 6.74 22.61
C ASP A 564 -0.51 5.87 22.02
N TRP A 565 -0.82 6.08 20.74
CA TRP A 565 -1.87 5.32 20.03
C TRP A 565 -3.30 5.59 20.52
N ASP A 566 -3.56 6.74 21.17
CA ASP A 566 -4.93 7.14 21.46
C ASP A 566 -5.56 7.81 20.23
N TRP A 567 -6.62 7.19 19.68
CA TRP A 567 -7.40 7.78 18.60
C TRP A 567 -8.90 7.48 18.75
N SER A 568 -9.70 8.22 17.98
CA SER A 568 -11.14 8.24 18.16
C SER A 568 -11.80 6.87 17.96
N ALA A 569 -12.65 6.51 18.93
CA ALA A 569 -13.61 5.42 18.79
C ALA A 569 -14.85 5.82 17.99
N GLU A 570 -15.06 7.12 17.77
CA GLU A 570 -16.21 7.62 17.04
C GLU A 570 -16.05 7.31 15.57
N THR A 571 -17.07 6.68 15.01
CA THR A 571 -17.26 6.50 13.58
C THR A 571 -17.54 7.87 12.96
N PHE A 572 -16.54 8.46 12.30
CA PHE A 572 -16.71 9.73 11.59
C PHE A 572 -16.77 9.52 10.08
N SER A 573 -17.94 9.74 9.47
CA SER A 573 -18.08 9.85 8.02
C SER A 573 -18.71 11.18 7.67
N GLY A 574 -18.22 11.84 6.61
CA GLY A 574 -18.81 13.08 6.13
C GLY A 574 -20.26 12.90 5.65
N HIS A 575 -20.67 11.68 5.31
CA HIS A 575 -21.95 11.46 4.63
C HIS A 575 -23.06 10.94 5.56
N TYR A 576 -22.75 10.05 6.52
CA TYR A 576 -23.75 9.40 7.36
C TYR A 576 -23.21 9.01 8.74
N ASP A 577 -24.10 8.81 9.70
CA ASP A 577 -23.79 8.48 11.11
C ASP A 577 -23.24 7.05 11.32
N SER A 578 -23.23 6.20 10.29
CA SER A 578 -22.73 4.82 10.37
C SER A 578 -21.90 4.46 9.14
N CYS A 579 -20.59 4.30 9.33
CA CYS A 579 -19.67 3.88 8.30
C CYS A 579 -18.56 3.00 8.89
N PHE A 580 -18.59 1.68 8.70
CA PHE A 580 -17.53 0.84 9.26
C PHE A 580 -16.16 1.16 8.62
N GLY A 581 -15.09 0.90 9.37
CA GLY A 581 -13.73 1.29 9.01
C GLY A 581 -13.38 2.75 9.35
N HIS A 582 -14.28 3.52 9.98
CA HIS A 582 -14.05 4.94 10.29
C HIS A 582 -13.80 5.23 11.76
N GLY A 583 -14.06 4.29 12.66
CA GLY A 583 -13.73 4.35 14.08
C GLY A 583 -12.80 3.21 14.47
N ARG A 584 -12.05 3.37 15.57
CA ARG A 584 -11.09 2.34 16.04
C ARG A 584 -11.72 0.96 16.31
N ASN A 585 -12.96 0.98 16.78
CA ASN A 585 -13.72 -0.22 17.16
C ASN A 585 -14.54 -0.78 15.98
N ASP A 586 -14.53 -0.11 14.83
CA ASP A 586 -15.28 -0.59 13.70
C ASP A 586 -14.66 -1.89 13.18
N PRO A 587 -15.48 -2.83 12.69
CA PRO A 587 -14.95 -4.00 12.03
C PRO A 587 -14.21 -3.60 10.76
N ILE A 588 -13.10 -4.26 10.47
CA ILE A 588 -12.58 -4.30 9.11
C ILE A 588 -13.50 -5.20 8.24
N LEU A 589 -13.35 -5.16 6.92
CA LEU A 589 -14.15 -5.91 5.97
C LEU A 589 -14.20 -7.40 6.33
N LEU A 590 -13.04 -7.95 6.71
CA LEU A 590 -12.90 -9.34 7.17
C LEU A 590 -13.60 -9.64 8.50
N GLY A 591 -13.97 -8.65 9.29
CA GLY A 591 -14.67 -8.82 10.56
C GLY A 591 -16.19 -8.81 10.42
N LYS A 592 -16.74 -8.56 9.24
CA LYS A 592 -18.20 -8.60 9.01
C LYS A 592 -18.68 -10.03 8.76
N ASP A 593 -19.78 -10.43 9.38
CA ASP A 593 -20.32 -11.79 9.30
C ASP A 593 -20.53 -12.30 7.86
N ALA A 594 -21.04 -11.45 6.95
CA ALA A 594 -21.24 -11.81 5.53
C ALA A 594 -19.91 -12.12 4.82
N PHE A 595 -18.84 -11.40 5.19
CA PHE A 595 -17.50 -11.60 4.64
C PHE A 595 -16.77 -12.74 5.34
N LEU A 596 -16.94 -12.93 6.65
CA LEU A 596 -16.37 -14.06 7.38
C LEU A 596 -16.90 -15.40 6.88
N VAL A 597 -18.13 -15.44 6.35
CA VAL A 597 -18.66 -16.65 5.71
C VAL A 597 -17.97 -16.90 4.37
N ARG A 598 -17.75 -15.88 3.54
CA ARG A 598 -17.09 -15.99 2.22
C ARG A 598 -15.56 -16.11 2.29
N ALA A 599 -14.92 -15.54 3.30
CA ALA A 599 -13.47 -15.46 3.45
C ALA A 599 -12.84 -16.68 4.14
N ARG A 600 -13.63 -17.58 4.75
CA ARG A 600 -13.09 -18.76 5.45
C ARG A 600 -12.37 -19.74 4.50
N PRO A 601 -11.23 -20.32 4.92
CA PRO A 601 -10.51 -20.06 6.18
C PRO A 601 -9.42 -18.97 6.07
N PHE A 602 -9.62 -17.82 6.73
CA PHE A 602 -8.61 -16.76 6.84
C PHE A 602 -7.67 -17.03 8.01
N HIS A 603 -6.35 -17.06 7.77
CA HIS A 603 -5.35 -17.27 8.82
C HIS A 603 -4.63 -15.96 9.17
N LEU A 604 -4.23 -15.75 10.43
CA LEU A 604 -3.19 -14.74 10.76
C LEU A 604 -2.15 -15.45 11.62
N GLY A 605 -1.40 -16.34 11.01
CA GLY A 605 -0.33 -17.10 11.65
C GLY A 605 -0.70 -18.15 12.68
N ALA A 606 0.30 -18.49 13.51
CA ALA A 606 0.44 -19.75 14.25
C ALA A 606 -0.60 -20.04 15.36
N GLY A 607 -1.67 -19.25 15.49
CA GLY A 607 -2.83 -19.57 16.31
C GLY A 607 -3.99 -19.96 15.40
N GLY A 608 -4.22 -21.27 15.22
CA GLY A 608 -5.09 -21.86 14.20
C GLY A 608 -6.51 -21.29 14.10
N GLU A 609 -7.22 -21.69 13.02
CA GLU A 609 -8.56 -21.18 12.62
C GLU A 609 -9.63 -21.14 13.72
N ALA A 610 -9.50 -21.94 14.78
CA ALA A 610 -10.60 -22.31 15.67
C ALA A 610 -11.00 -21.27 16.72
N ASP A 611 -10.20 -20.23 16.99
CA ASP A 611 -10.39 -19.38 18.17
C ASP A 611 -10.82 -17.92 17.88
N ARG A 612 -11.06 -17.54 16.62
CA ARG A 612 -11.26 -16.11 16.28
C ARG A 612 -12.71 -15.73 16.03
N GLN A 613 -13.16 -14.72 16.77
CA GLN A 613 -14.49 -14.13 16.67
C GLN A 613 -14.46 -12.90 15.74
N PRO A 614 -15.58 -12.54 15.10
CA PRO A 614 -15.71 -11.29 14.33
C PRO A 614 -15.20 -10.05 15.08
N SER A 615 -15.41 -10.02 16.40
CA SER A 615 -14.94 -8.96 17.31
C SER A 615 -13.41 -8.82 17.40
N ASP A 616 -12.65 -9.82 16.94
CA ASP A 616 -11.19 -9.77 16.93
C ASP A 616 -10.65 -8.96 15.73
N PHE A 617 -11.49 -8.64 14.76
CA PHE A 617 -11.14 -7.93 13.53
C PHE A 617 -11.67 -6.50 13.52
N THR A 618 -11.25 -5.70 14.50
CA THR A 618 -11.44 -4.24 14.49
C THR A 618 -10.25 -3.54 13.85
N VAL A 619 -10.43 -2.27 13.47
CA VAL A 619 -9.33 -1.42 12.98
C VAL A 619 -8.16 -1.42 13.98
N GLU A 620 -8.43 -1.17 15.27
CA GLU A 620 -7.42 -1.16 16.34
C GLU A 620 -6.68 -2.49 16.49
N ASN A 621 -7.42 -3.60 16.58
CA ASN A 621 -6.80 -4.92 16.72
C ASN A 621 -5.89 -5.23 15.53
N PHE A 622 -6.29 -4.85 14.31
CA PHE A 622 -5.49 -5.11 13.14
C PHE A 622 -4.21 -4.25 13.08
N HIS A 623 -4.25 -2.99 13.52
CA HIS A 623 -3.04 -2.20 13.71
C HIS A 623 -2.08 -2.83 14.73
N ALA A 624 -2.61 -3.36 15.83
CA ALA A 624 -1.79 -4.05 16.84
C ALA A 624 -1.11 -5.31 16.27
N LEU A 625 -1.74 -6.01 15.32
CA LEU A 625 -1.12 -7.16 14.63
C LEU A 625 0.05 -6.75 13.72
N LEU A 626 0.06 -5.52 13.23
CA LEU A 626 1.09 -4.99 12.33
C LEU A 626 2.27 -4.36 13.06
N ASP A 627 2.22 -4.28 14.40
CA ASP A 627 3.27 -3.66 15.22
C ASP A 627 4.61 -4.42 15.08
N PRO A 628 5.72 -3.77 14.64
CA PRO A 628 7.02 -4.42 14.47
C PRO A 628 7.76 -4.73 15.77
N LEU A 629 7.35 -4.13 16.89
CA LEU A 629 8.13 -4.13 18.14
C LEU A 629 7.98 -5.39 19.00
N ASP A 630 6.86 -6.12 18.89
CA ASP A 630 6.61 -7.29 19.73
C ASP A 630 6.63 -8.59 18.89
N PRO A 631 7.64 -9.47 19.04
CA PRO A 631 7.72 -10.73 18.31
C PRO A 631 6.58 -11.71 18.66
N ALA A 632 5.94 -11.54 19.83
CA ALA A 632 4.76 -12.31 20.24
C ALA A 632 3.44 -11.69 19.72
N SER A 633 3.40 -10.37 19.44
CA SER A 633 2.28 -9.71 18.76
C SER A 633 2.37 -9.83 17.23
N GLN A 634 3.56 -10.08 16.67
CA GLN A 634 3.85 -10.41 15.27
C GLN A 634 3.27 -11.80 14.92
N ARG A 635 1.94 -11.92 15.05
CA ARG A 635 1.12 -13.04 14.56
C ARG A 635 1.08 -13.06 13.03
N LEU A 636 1.62 -12.05 12.37
CA LEU A 636 1.80 -12.06 10.94
C LEU A 636 2.95 -13.01 10.58
N ASP A 637 2.70 -13.79 9.54
CA ASP A 637 3.66 -14.76 9.05
C ASP A 637 4.74 -14.13 8.16
N TYR A 638 4.77 -12.79 8.07
CA TYR A 638 5.70 -12.05 7.22
C TYR A 638 6.37 -10.89 7.94
N ILE A 639 7.53 -10.48 7.41
CA ILE A 639 8.22 -9.23 7.73
C ILE A 639 8.59 -8.51 6.43
N TYR A 640 8.95 -7.22 6.50
CA TYR A 640 9.59 -6.53 5.38
C TYR A 640 11.11 -6.75 5.40
N ASP A 641 11.72 -6.87 4.22
CA ASP A 641 13.18 -6.93 4.09
C ASP A 641 13.86 -5.67 4.65
N ASN A 642 13.27 -4.51 4.38
CA ASN A 642 13.73 -3.21 4.81
C ASN A 642 12.54 -2.22 4.94
N VAL A 643 12.61 -1.32 5.91
CA VAL A 643 11.64 -0.22 6.10
C VAL A 643 12.25 1.16 5.87
N ASP A 644 13.54 1.24 5.55
CA ASP A 644 14.22 2.50 5.28
C ASP A 644 14.02 2.99 3.84
N TRP A 645 13.87 4.30 3.69
CA TRP A 645 14.05 5.02 2.42
C TRP A 645 15.40 5.73 2.40
N THR A 646 16.49 4.95 2.38
CA THR A 646 17.85 5.49 2.46
C THR A 646 18.17 6.49 1.35
N TYR A 647 17.59 6.32 0.16
CA TYR A 647 17.77 7.27 -0.94
C TYR A 647 17.12 8.63 -0.64
N CYS A 648 16.00 8.67 0.10
CA CYS A 648 15.40 9.94 0.53
C CYS A 648 16.33 10.71 1.48
N ARG A 649 16.94 9.99 2.43
CA ARG A 649 17.97 10.57 3.32
C ARG A 649 19.17 11.06 2.51
N ASP A 650 19.72 10.20 1.65
CA ASP A 650 20.99 10.46 0.98
C ASP A 650 20.87 11.58 -0.08
N SER A 651 19.71 11.70 -0.74
CA SER A 651 19.46 12.71 -1.76
C SER A 651 18.87 14.01 -1.21
N TYR A 652 18.07 13.95 -0.15
CA TYR A 652 17.28 15.11 0.32
C TYR A 652 17.50 15.47 1.80
N GLY A 653 18.23 14.65 2.57
CA GLY A 653 18.48 14.90 3.99
C GLY A 653 17.31 14.58 4.92
N TYR A 654 16.35 13.77 4.45
CA TYR A 654 15.21 13.30 5.24
C TYR A 654 15.63 12.15 6.15
N ASP A 655 16.29 12.50 7.26
CA ASP A 655 16.72 11.56 8.30
C ASP A 655 15.53 10.86 8.97
N ASP A 656 14.32 11.44 8.92
CA ASP A 656 13.14 10.83 9.53
C ASP A 656 12.62 9.59 8.77
N LEU A 657 13.15 9.33 7.58
CA LEU A 657 12.80 8.20 6.71
C LEU A 657 13.74 7.00 6.84
N VAL A 658 14.57 6.96 7.89
CA VAL A 658 15.40 5.82 8.23
C VAL A 658 15.32 5.49 9.73
N VAL A 659 15.47 4.22 10.07
CA VAL A 659 15.61 3.79 11.46
C VAL A 659 17.03 4.08 11.92
N HIS A 660 17.17 4.97 12.90
CA HIS A 660 18.42 5.12 13.63
C HIS A 660 18.43 4.12 14.78
N ARG A 661 19.28 3.08 14.71
CA ARG A 661 19.53 2.26 15.90
C ARG A 661 19.98 3.18 17.03
N ARG A 662 19.25 3.16 18.16
CA ARG A 662 19.73 3.80 19.38
C ARG A 662 21.12 3.23 19.66
N LYS A 663 22.10 4.11 19.85
CA LYS A 663 23.40 3.62 20.33
C LYS A 663 23.17 3.04 21.72
N GLU A 664 23.68 1.83 21.95
CA GLU A 664 23.67 1.22 23.28
C GLU A 664 24.19 2.25 24.30
N GLY A 665 23.35 2.64 25.26
CA GLY A 665 23.68 3.57 26.34
C GLY A 665 23.04 4.96 26.29
N GLU A 666 22.25 5.29 25.27
CA GLU A 666 21.40 6.49 25.29
C GLU A 666 20.00 6.12 25.83
N SER A 667 19.81 6.26 27.16
CA SER A 667 18.53 6.14 27.86
C SER A 667 17.88 7.49 28.11
#